data_AF-X6PBC0-F1
#
_entry.id   AF-X6PBC0-F1
#
_cell.length_a   1.000
_cell.length_b   1.000
_cell.length_c   1.000
_cell.angle_alpha   90.00
_cell.angle_beta   90.00
_cell.angle_gamma   90.00
#
_symmetry.space_group_name_H-M   'P 1'
#
loop_
_entity.id
_entity.type
_entity.pdbx_description
1 polymer ?
#
loop_
_entity_poly.entity_id
_entity_poly.type
_entity_poly.pdbx_seq_one_letter_code
_entity_poly.pdbx_strand_id
1 'polypeptide(L)'
;YFTHRNASKQKDSDFIQDLLGTIKRVEIIEDNVDRCKVYISILQKLNSKIGNKLIPKMQILKEMVSHGYVNNNLALYSDEAIRLNRCLELMLLKNEVNNNSKDWTQLCDKSNTSDLGCIVKISKVKVDITKLIFIMVNGDIDLTQLEENQSVFNSLEEMSKLLLDFSSCYKQYERALYVWFLKQLCVRKGIHWIEIIFTPSDTGINFPFFTRLKTSNIFCLLRTRTLHNNSFNPFIGVYGNINYMDNIKQIMNKGFVIESSNYSLDISISPQMIAESLSLINFYDRYTSNQVQNLLAYIQKNDSLKLQKQKIFWQIFTHWTTSKNDQFFARDTIDVIVTRLGFHFVSILPFMKQNPFQLLLVDSGSFLLASIEHETVLNEPLKVHYCSNNHALLIDGSDDLLKQVKCQINGCEGTIIKTISKKSTQWKDTIDMKGWFILKRYHSFPKKTEPSTLKPLTFILVRLLYHLLLFLRNESVPQDTEKIQQLLKQSNKDKVSKYLWKKIKREFKRLQMITNLNEELLCVALHLWIKDFHEKFETWYPKGLLNNTLEVVYEFEEKLDKEYSTFFNRKTEFIKLRNKSETESNHYNMRLFELMSEIEETKELNECYKIEHLSQLFLEIRPLSWRNLSSVFNANPSLANNYPLIAQLLNWDQGIWYLQYLPVIANLIKYVHNEYSRQLLPDELYQIKIVDILTQKHQCKTWWGHLILCWNYFTNQKLKYNYQNIPIEQFCVINSDANNSQFNIYQIIRFLEQQQNEFLKKFERFKSSYIQIIEEKKEDPLPPHLDDNGQHIWKYLFDITKYDTLCFNE
;
A
#
# COMPACT_ATOMS: atom_id res chain seq x y z
N TYR A 1 -21.92 10.74 -38.13
CA TYR A 1 -20.66 11.48 -37.97
C TYR A 1 -20.54 12.33 -36.69
N PHE A 2 -21.46 12.23 -35.70
CA PHE A 2 -21.44 13.06 -34.48
C PHE A 2 -21.36 12.28 -33.14
N THR A 3 -21.10 10.96 -33.14
CA THR A 3 -21.21 10.10 -31.94
C THR A 3 -19.92 9.35 -31.52
N HIS A 4 -18.74 9.65 -32.10
CA HIS A 4 -17.49 8.95 -31.79
C HIS A 4 -16.38 9.84 -31.17
N ARG A 5 -16.62 10.37 -29.96
CA ARG A 5 -15.64 11.26 -29.29
C ARG A 5 -14.68 10.61 -28.29
N ASN A 6 -14.83 9.33 -27.94
CA ASN A 6 -14.04 8.73 -26.86
C ASN A 6 -13.00 7.69 -27.32
N ALA A 7 -13.23 6.93 -28.40
CA ALA A 7 -12.25 5.97 -28.92
C ALA A 7 -11.16 6.61 -29.80
N SER A 8 -11.45 7.73 -30.48
CA SER A 8 -10.50 8.42 -31.36
C SER A 8 -9.41 9.21 -30.62
N LYS A 9 -9.68 9.66 -29.39
CA LYS A 9 -8.73 10.48 -28.62
C LYS A 9 -7.46 9.74 -28.20
N GLN A 10 -7.52 8.41 -28.08
CA GLN A 10 -6.37 7.59 -27.67
C GLN A 10 -5.49 7.24 -28.88
N LYS A 11 -6.09 6.89 -30.03
CA LYS A 11 -5.39 6.75 -31.32
C LYS A 11 -4.66 8.04 -31.73
N ASP A 12 -5.27 9.21 -31.49
CA ASP A 12 -4.66 10.53 -31.78
C ASP A 12 -3.37 10.79 -30.96
N SER A 13 -3.27 10.26 -29.75
CA SER A 13 -2.16 10.51 -28.82
C SER A 13 -0.92 9.67 -29.17
N ASP A 14 -1.13 8.38 -29.44
CA ASP A 14 -0.04 7.48 -29.85
C ASP A 14 0.45 7.87 -31.25
N PHE A 15 -0.47 8.24 -32.14
CA PHE A 15 -0.14 8.75 -33.48
C PHE A 15 0.78 9.97 -33.46
N ILE A 16 0.57 10.94 -32.56
CA ILE A 16 1.41 12.14 -32.53
C ILE A 16 2.81 11.82 -32.04
N GLN A 17 2.95 10.97 -31.03
CA GLN A 17 4.26 10.53 -30.56
C GLN A 17 5.01 9.73 -31.64
N ASP A 18 4.31 8.80 -32.30
CA ASP A 18 4.88 8.00 -33.38
C ASP A 18 5.23 8.85 -34.61
N LEU A 19 4.41 9.84 -34.95
CA LEU A 19 4.66 10.79 -36.02
C LEU A 19 5.90 11.64 -35.72
N LEU A 20 6.00 12.22 -34.52
CA LEU A 20 7.15 13.03 -34.11
C LEU A 20 8.43 12.17 -34.07
N GLY A 21 8.36 10.96 -33.52
CA GLY A 21 9.48 10.01 -33.52
C GLY A 21 9.89 9.54 -34.93
N THR A 22 8.93 9.41 -35.85
CA THR A 22 9.21 9.06 -37.25
C THR A 22 9.85 10.22 -38.00
N ILE A 23 9.34 11.45 -37.83
CA ILE A 23 9.94 12.66 -38.41
C ILE A 23 11.40 12.79 -37.94
N LYS A 24 11.69 12.61 -36.64
CA LYS A 24 13.06 12.60 -36.10
C LYS A 24 13.99 11.61 -36.80
N ARG A 25 13.53 10.37 -36.96
CA ARG A 25 14.31 9.28 -37.57
C ARG A 25 14.55 9.49 -39.05
N VAL A 26 13.51 9.89 -39.80
CA VAL A 26 13.58 10.06 -41.25
C VAL A 26 14.39 11.29 -41.63
N GLU A 27 14.23 12.39 -40.90
CA GLU A 27 14.89 13.66 -41.21
C GLU A 27 16.29 13.78 -40.57
N ILE A 28 16.71 12.83 -39.71
CA ILE A 28 18.01 12.85 -39.01
C ILE A 28 18.21 14.21 -38.31
N ILE A 29 17.20 14.63 -37.56
CA ILE A 29 17.12 15.99 -36.99
C ILE A 29 18.24 16.28 -35.98
N GLU A 30 18.72 15.26 -35.28
CA GLU A 30 19.74 15.41 -34.24
C GLU A 30 21.11 15.80 -34.80
N ASP A 31 21.39 15.50 -36.08
CA ASP A 31 22.70 15.74 -36.71
C ASP A 31 22.73 16.99 -37.61
N ASN A 32 21.61 17.70 -37.80
CA ASN A 32 21.51 18.83 -38.74
C ASN A 32 20.74 20.03 -38.17
N VAL A 33 21.46 21.15 -37.97
CA VAL A 33 20.94 22.41 -37.39
C VAL A 33 19.78 23.01 -38.19
N ASP A 34 19.82 22.96 -39.53
CA ASP A 34 18.78 23.56 -40.36
C ASP A 34 17.51 22.71 -40.39
N ARG A 35 17.65 21.37 -40.37
CA ARG A 35 16.50 20.45 -40.21
C ARG A 35 15.86 20.59 -38.84
N CYS A 36 16.65 20.84 -37.80
CA CYS A 36 16.16 21.15 -36.47
C CYS A 36 15.28 22.42 -36.45
N LYS A 37 15.69 23.49 -37.14
CA LYS A 37 14.86 24.71 -37.27
C LYS A 37 13.52 24.45 -37.97
N VAL A 38 13.52 23.64 -39.02
CA VAL A 38 12.29 23.25 -39.74
C VAL A 38 11.37 22.43 -38.83
N TYR A 39 11.93 21.45 -38.12
CA TYR A 39 11.19 20.62 -37.16
C TYR A 39 10.55 21.46 -36.06
N ILE A 40 11.29 22.41 -35.49
CA ILE A 40 10.77 23.37 -34.50
C ILE A 40 9.59 24.17 -35.06
N SER A 41 9.68 24.67 -36.30
CA SER A 41 8.58 25.40 -36.94
C SER A 41 7.32 24.53 -37.09
N ILE A 42 7.49 23.24 -37.39
CA ILE A 42 6.40 22.26 -37.44
C ILE A 42 5.77 22.08 -36.06
N LEU A 43 6.58 21.91 -35.01
CA LEU A 43 6.09 21.78 -33.63
C LEU A 43 5.26 22.99 -33.19
N GLN A 44 5.71 24.22 -33.48
CA GLN A 44 4.96 25.45 -33.16
C GLN A 44 3.60 25.48 -33.87
N LYS A 45 3.57 25.14 -35.18
CA LYS A 45 2.33 25.08 -35.96
C LYS A 45 1.39 23.99 -35.47
N LEU A 46 1.92 22.86 -35.01
CA LEU A 46 1.12 21.79 -34.40
C LEU A 46 0.55 22.23 -33.05
N ASN A 47 1.36 22.87 -32.19
CA ASN A 47 0.93 23.35 -30.87
C ASN A 47 -0.22 24.38 -30.95
N SER A 48 -0.21 25.25 -31.96
CA SER A 48 -1.28 26.22 -32.21
C SER A 48 -2.54 25.59 -32.79
N LYS A 49 -2.41 24.58 -33.67
CA LYS A 49 -3.55 23.92 -34.32
C LYS A 49 -4.26 22.87 -33.47
N ILE A 50 -3.57 22.23 -32.51
CA ILE A 50 -4.14 21.10 -31.77
C ILE A 50 -5.20 21.47 -30.72
N GLY A 51 -5.41 22.78 -30.50
CA GLY A 51 -6.37 23.31 -29.56
C GLY A 51 -6.02 23.01 -28.10
N ASN A 52 -7.03 22.64 -27.30
CA ASN A 52 -6.92 22.31 -25.88
C ASN A 52 -6.85 20.80 -25.59
N LYS A 53 -6.48 19.97 -26.57
CA LYS A 53 -6.28 18.53 -26.35
C LYS A 53 -5.05 18.31 -25.44
N LEU A 54 -5.26 17.87 -24.21
CA LEU A 54 -4.24 17.80 -23.16
C LEU A 54 -3.02 16.93 -23.53
N ILE A 55 -3.24 15.66 -23.90
CA ILE A 55 -2.14 14.69 -24.08
C ILE A 55 -1.27 15.03 -25.29
N PRO A 56 -1.82 15.27 -26.51
CA PRO A 56 -1.02 15.70 -27.64
C PRO A 56 -0.24 16.99 -27.41
N LYS A 57 -0.85 17.95 -26.71
CA LYS A 57 -0.21 19.22 -26.41
C LYS A 57 0.96 19.06 -25.43
N MET A 58 0.85 18.15 -24.46
CA MET A 58 1.98 17.77 -23.60
C MET A 58 3.12 17.12 -24.37
N GLN A 59 2.82 16.20 -25.31
CA GLN A 59 3.85 15.58 -26.14
C GLN A 59 4.59 16.61 -27.01
N ILE A 60 3.85 17.51 -27.66
CA ILE A 60 4.43 18.58 -28.48
C ILE A 60 5.25 19.54 -27.61
N LEU A 61 4.76 19.94 -26.44
CA LEU A 61 5.50 20.84 -25.53
C LEU A 61 6.78 20.18 -25.01
N LYS A 62 6.76 18.88 -24.69
CA LYS A 62 7.95 18.13 -24.28
C LYS A 62 9.02 18.17 -25.37
N GLU A 63 8.61 17.96 -26.61
CA GLU A 63 9.48 18.02 -27.78
C GLU A 63 10.06 19.43 -27.99
N MET A 64 9.21 20.46 -27.92
CA MET A 64 9.63 21.86 -28.00
C MET A 64 10.67 22.23 -26.93
N VAL A 65 10.45 21.82 -25.67
CA VAL A 65 11.39 22.04 -24.57
C VAL A 65 12.71 21.29 -24.81
N SER A 66 12.65 20.04 -25.28
CA SER A 66 13.84 19.20 -25.52
C SER A 66 14.76 19.81 -26.58
N HIS A 67 14.21 20.58 -27.52
CA HIS A 67 14.95 21.29 -28.56
C HIS A 67 15.22 22.78 -28.21
N GLY A 68 15.04 23.17 -26.94
CA GLY A 68 15.38 24.51 -26.45
C GLY A 68 14.47 25.63 -26.98
N TYR A 69 13.29 25.29 -27.51
CA TYR A 69 12.44 26.24 -28.21
C TYR A 69 11.07 26.38 -27.54
N VAL A 70 10.96 27.35 -26.64
CA VAL A 70 9.71 27.68 -25.94
C VAL A 70 9.43 29.17 -26.10
N ASN A 71 8.16 29.54 -26.27
CA ASN A 71 7.77 30.92 -26.48
C ASN A 71 8.08 31.78 -25.24
N ASN A 72 8.92 32.80 -25.39
CA ASN A 72 9.27 33.74 -24.32
C ASN A 72 8.12 34.72 -24.00
N ASN A 73 7.17 34.93 -24.91
CA ASN A 73 6.03 35.84 -24.73
C ASN A 73 4.84 35.08 -24.15
N LEU A 74 4.95 34.68 -22.88
CA LEU A 74 3.97 33.83 -22.23
C LEU A 74 3.56 34.41 -20.88
N ALA A 75 2.28 34.75 -20.74
CA ALA A 75 1.74 35.25 -19.48
C ALA A 75 1.75 34.14 -18.41
N LEU A 76 2.33 34.42 -17.24
CA LEU A 76 2.48 33.45 -16.15
C LEU A 76 1.16 32.87 -15.61
N TYR A 77 0.04 33.58 -15.79
CA TYR A 77 -1.30 33.14 -15.40
C TYR A 77 -2.03 32.34 -16.49
N SER A 78 -1.43 32.14 -17.66
CA SER A 78 -2.06 31.43 -18.78
C SER A 78 -2.09 29.91 -18.58
N ASP A 79 -3.06 29.25 -19.22
CA ASP A 79 -3.12 27.78 -19.31
C ASP A 79 -1.85 27.19 -19.94
N GLU A 80 -1.20 27.92 -20.84
CA GLU A 80 0.04 27.50 -21.48
C GLU A 80 1.21 27.48 -20.48
N ALA A 81 1.27 28.45 -19.56
CA ALA A 81 2.24 28.47 -18.47
C ALA A 81 2.09 27.28 -17.54
N ILE A 82 0.85 26.97 -17.14
CA ILE A 82 0.56 25.82 -16.28
C ILE A 82 0.99 24.52 -16.97
N ARG A 83 0.66 24.38 -18.25
CA ARG A 83 1.01 23.20 -19.06
C ARG A 83 2.52 23.04 -19.22
N LEU A 84 3.22 24.12 -19.57
CA LEU A 84 4.67 24.13 -19.69
C LEU A 84 5.34 23.77 -18.35
N ASN A 85 4.89 24.37 -17.25
CA ASN A 85 5.36 24.06 -15.91
C ASN A 85 5.20 22.56 -15.59
N ARG A 86 4.03 21.97 -15.86
CA ARG A 86 3.82 20.52 -15.68
C ARG A 86 4.69 19.64 -16.58
N CYS A 87 4.92 20.08 -17.82
CA CYS A 87 5.79 19.38 -18.74
C CYS A 87 7.24 19.34 -18.23
N LEU A 88 7.77 20.50 -17.80
CA LEU A 88 9.10 20.64 -17.24
C LEU A 88 9.27 19.81 -15.96
N GLU A 89 8.29 19.86 -15.05
CA GLU A 89 8.29 19.03 -13.85
C GLU A 89 8.41 17.53 -14.18
N LEU A 90 7.66 17.06 -15.18
CA LEU A 90 7.69 15.66 -15.62
C LEU A 90 9.05 15.27 -16.23
N MET A 91 9.60 16.12 -17.10
CA MET A 91 10.91 15.88 -17.70
C MET A 91 12.03 15.86 -16.64
N LEU A 92 12.00 16.79 -15.68
CA LEU A 92 12.98 16.89 -14.60
C LEU A 92 12.88 15.73 -13.59
N LEU A 93 11.68 15.22 -13.32
CA LEU A 93 11.49 14.02 -12.51
C LEU A 93 12.05 12.77 -13.18
N LYS A 94 11.92 12.67 -14.52
CA LYS A 94 12.44 11.57 -15.32
C LYS A 94 13.92 11.73 -15.72
N ASN A 95 14.57 12.82 -15.32
CA ASN A 95 15.93 13.17 -15.72
C ASN A 95 16.11 13.22 -17.26
N GLU A 96 15.07 13.62 -17.99
CA GLU A 96 15.07 13.76 -19.45
C GLU A 96 15.70 15.09 -19.91
N VAL A 97 15.98 16.00 -18.99
CA VAL A 97 16.61 17.30 -19.27
C VAL A 97 18.12 17.20 -19.06
N ASN A 98 18.90 17.62 -20.07
CA ASN A 98 20.33 17.78 -19.92
C ASN A 98 20.65 19.07 -19.15
N ASN A 99 20.81 18.94 -17.83
CA ASN A 99 21.10 20.07 -16.94
C ASN A 99 22.40 20.82 -17.27
N ASN A 100 23.31 20.22 -18.04
CA ASN A 100 24.59 20.79 -18.41
C ASN A 100 24.57 21.52 -19.76
N SER A 101 23.43 21.53 -20.47
CA SER A 101 23.33 22.26 -21.73
C SER A 101 23.41 23.77 -21.50
N LYS A 102 24.05 24.50 -22.42
CA LYS A 102 24.19 25.97 -22.32
C LYS A 102 22.83 26.64 -22.22
N ASP A 103 21.88 26.22 -23.05
CA ASP A 103 20.52 26.77 -23.09
C ASP A 103 19.80 26.58 -21.75
N TRP A 104 19.93 25.41 -21.13
CA TRP A 104 19.33 25.15 -19.82
C TRP A 104 20.00 25.96 -18.70
N THR A 105 21.33 26.07 -18.73
CA THR A 105 22.05 26.88 -17.74
C THR A 105 21.68 28.36 -17.84
N GLN A 106 21.46 28.88 -19.05
CA GLN A 106 21.00 30.26 -19.28
C GLN A 106 19.56 30.48 -18.81
N LEU A 107 18.67 29.50 -18.99
CA LEU A 107 17.30 29.56 -18.48
C LEU A 107 17.25 29.52 -16.95
N CYS A 108 18.17 28.78 -16.32
CA CYS A 108 18.29 28.69 -14.86
C CYS A 108 19.08 29.84 -14.22
N ASP A 109 19.74 30.70 -14.99
CA ASP A 109 20.59 31.77 -14.46
C ASP A 109 19.79 32.72 -13.56
N LYS A 110 20.33 33.05 -12.39
CA LYS A 110 19.74 34.01 -11.45
C LYS A 110 19.41 35.35 -12.11
N SER A 111 20.20 35.78 -13.11
CA SER A 111 19.99 37.01 -13.87
C SER A 111 18.79 36.98 -14.82
N ASN A 112 18.28 35.79 -15.19
CA ASN A 112 17.17 35.65 -16.11
C ASN A 112 15.82 35.93 -15.42
N THR A 113 15.22 37.08 -15.73
CA THR A 113 13.94 37.55 -15.17
C THR A 113 12.76 37.36 -16.13
N SER A 114 12.94 36.68 -17.26
CA SER A 114 11.85 36.39 -18.19
C SER A 114 10.77 35.50 -17.57
N ASP A 115 9.53 35.59 -18.09
CA ASP A 115 8.42 34.72 -17.65
C ASP A 115 8.75 33.24 -17.87
N LEU A 116 9.40 32.90 -19.00
CA LEU A 116 9.89 31.55 -19.24
C LEU A 116 10.94 31.11 -18.21
N GLY A 117 11.92 31.98 -17.92
CA GLY A 117 12.93 31.72 -16.89
C GLY A 117 12.30 31.52 -15.51
N CYS A 118 11.27 32.30 -15.17
CA CYS A 118 10.49 32.13 -13.95
C CYS A 118 9.83 30.75 -13.88
N ILE A 119 9.15 30.31 -14.94
CA ILE A 119 8.52 28.97 -15.00
C ILE A 119 9.56 27.88 -14.83
N VAL A 120 10.69 27.94 -15.56
CA VAL A 120 11.77 26.94 -15.46
C VAL A 120 12.30 26.84 -14.03
N LYS A 121 12.54 27.98 -13.37
CA LYS A 121 13.01 28.03 -11.97
C LYS A 121 11.96 27.49 -10.99
N ILE A 122 10.68 27.82 -11.18
CA ILE A 122 9.58 27.26 -10.38
C ILE A 122 9.54 25.72 -10.55
N SER A 123 9.54 25.22 -11.79
CA SER A 123 9.52 23.77 -12.04
C SER A 123 10.73 23.08 -11.41
N LYS A 124 11.93 23.66 -11.55
CA LYS A 124 13.17 23.12 -11.00
C LYS A 124 13.16 23.07 -9.47
N VAL A 125 12.89 24.20 -8.80
CA VAL A 125 12.87 24.25 -7.34
C VAL A 125 11.83 23.28 -6.78
N LYS A 126 10.65 23.18 -7.43
CA LYS A 126 9.61 22.25 -6.99
C LYS A 126 10.02 20.80 -7.14
N VAL A 127 10.66 20.41 -8.26
CA VAL A 127 11.11 19.03 -8.45
C VAL A 127 12.25 18.67 -7.49
N ASP A 128 13.24 19.54 -7.32
CA ASP A 128 14.39 19.31 -6.44
C ASP A 128 13.92 19.17 -4.98
N ILE A 129 13.06 20.08 -4.51
CA ILE A 129 12.43 19.97 -3.19
C ILE A 129 11.57 18.70 -3.09
N THR A 130 10.79 18.34 -4.13
CA THR A 130 9.95 17.13 -4.10
C THR A 130 10.78 15.85 -3.95
N LYS A 131 11.95 15.78 -4.60
CA LYS A 131 12.91 14.67 -4.46
C LYS A 131 13.42 14.59 -3.02
N LEU A 132 13.82 15.72 -2.43
CA LEU A 132 14.29 15.78 -1.04
C LEU A 132 13.19 15.42 -0.03
N ILE A 133 11.96 15.92 -0.21
CA ILE A 133 10.81 15.53 0.60
C ILE A 133 10.55 14.02 0.47
N PHE A 134 10.69 13.43 -0.72
CA PHE A 134 10.50 12.00 -0.90
C PHE A 134 11.55 11.16 -0.15
N ILE A 135 12.81 11.59 -0.17
CA ILE A 135 13.88 10.96 0.61
C ILE A 135 13.58 11.05 2.11
N MET A 136 13.25 12.25 2.59
CA MET A 136 12.96 12.51 4.00
C MET A 136 11.74 11.72 4.49
N VAL A 137 10.58 11.86 3.84
CA VAL A 137 9.31 11.26 4.30
C VAL A 137 9.34 9.73 4.28
N ASN A 138 10.10 9.11 3.36
CA ASN A 138 10.21 7.65 3.27
C ASN A 138 11.33 7.07 4.14
N GLY A 139 12.22 7.91 4.68
CA GLY A 139 13.22 7.50 5.65
C GLY A 139 12.59 6.94 6.93
N ASP A 140 13.29 6.02 7.59
CA ASP A 140 12.96 5.59 8.95
C ASP A 140 13.53 6.63 9.91
N ILE A 141 12.78 7.70 10.14
CA ILE A 141 13.21 8.84 10.95
C ILE A 141 12.79 8.61 12.39
N ASP A 142 13.77 8.52 13.28
CA ASP A 142 13.54 8.68 14.72
C ASP A 142 13.50 10.19 15.04
N LEU A 143 12.30 10.70 15.29
CA LEU A 143 12.06 12.10 15.64
C LEU A 143 12.59 12.44 17.05
N THR A 144 12.89 11.44 17.89
CA THR A 144 13.53 11.68 19.20
C THR A 144 15.03 11.97 19.06
N GLN A 145 15.65 11.54 17.96
CA GLN A 145 17.08 11.71 17.64
C GLN A 145 17.26 12.51 16.34
N LEU A 146 16.37 13.47 16.07
CA LEU A 146 16.36 14.21 14.81
C LEU A 146 17.73 14.87 14.52
N GLU A 147 18.41 15.34 15.56
CA GLU A 147 19.72 16.02 15.48
C GLU A 147 20.86 15.08 15.08
N GLU A 148 20.75 13.79 15.43
CA GLU A 148 21.76 12.76 15.12
C GLU A 148 21.55 12.17 13.72
N ASN A 149 20.42 12.46 13.05
CA ASN A 149 20.08 11.92 11.74
C ASN A 149 20.64 12.78 10.60
N GLN A 150 21.90 12.54 10.24
CA GLN A 150 22.62 13.29 9.19
C GLN A 150 21.88 13.31 7.84
N SER A 151 21.17 12.24 7.47
CA SER A 151 20.44 12.19 6.19
C SER A 151 19.27 13.16 6.17
N VAL A 152 18.54 13.27 7.28
CA VAL A 152 17.43 14.20 7.44
C VAL A 152 17.95 15.63 7.55
N PHE A 153 19.04 15.83 8.31
CA PHE A 153 19.74 17.11 8.42
C PHE A 153 20.11 17.65 7.03
N ASN A 154 20.85 16.88 6.24
CA ASN A 154 21.31 17.30 4.91
C ASN A 154 20.13 17.63 3.99
N SER A 155 19.06 16.83 4.04
CA SER A 155 17.86 17.06 3.23
C SER A 155 17.16 18.37 3.63
N LEU A 156 17.03 18.64 4.92
CA LEU A 156 16.41 19.86 5.46
C LEU A 156 17.23 21.11 5.15
N GLU A 157 18.56 21.03 5.27
CA GLU A 157 19.47 22.11 4.92
C GLU A 157 19.35 22.47 3.43
N GLU A 158 19.41 21.45 2.56
CA GLU A 158 19.30 21.64 1.11
C GLU A 158 17.92 22.20 0.72
N MET A 159 16.84 21.69 1.30
CA MET A 159 15.50 22.24 1.11
C MET A 159 15.43 23.71 1.55
N SER A 160 15.99 24.06 2.70
CA SER A 160 16.00 25.43 3.19
C SER A 160 16.77 26.36 2.25
N LYS A 161 17.93 25.92 1.76
CA LYS A 161 18.72 26.68 0.79
C LYS A 161 17.95 26.92 -0.51
N LEU A 162 17.31 25.89 -1.06
CA LEU A 162 16.51 26.00 -2.29
C LEU A 162 15.33 26.98 -2.12
N LEU A 163 14.64 26.90 -0.98
CA LEU A 163 13.53 27.80 -0.63
C LEU A 163 14.01 29.26 -0.50
N LEU A 164 15.08 29.50 0.25
CA LEU A 164 15.62 30.84 0.49
C LEU A 164 16.24 31.46 -0.77
N ASP A 165 16.98 30.68 -1.55
CA ASP A 165 17.58 31.13 -2.82
C ASP A 165 16.49 31.57 -3.80
N PHE A 166 15.40 30.80 -3.93
CA PHE A 166 14.28 31.19 -4.77
C PHE A 166 13.59 32.46 -4.26
N SER A 167 13.24 32.50 -2.97
CA SER A 167 12.57 33.65 -2.35
C SER A 167 13.39 34.94 -2.43
N SER A 168 14.72 34.84 -2.42
CA SER A 168 15.60 35.99 -2.60
C SER A 168 15.49 36.64 -3.98
N CYS A 169 15.23 35.83 -5.02
CA CYS A 169 15.06 36.31 -6.40
C CYS A 169 13.60 36.65 -6.74
N TYR A 170 12.63 35.97 -6.11
CA TYR A 170 11.21 36.04 -6.45
C TYR A 170 10.33 36.25 -5.21
N LYS A 171 10.59 37.33 -4.47
CA LYS A 171 9.91 37.64 -3.20
C LYS A 171 8.38 37.63 -3.30
N GLN A 172 7.82 38.08 -4.42
CA GLN A 172 6.36 38.09 -4.66
C GLN A 172 5.71 36.69 -4.64
N TYR A 173 6.47 35.64 -4.94
CA TYR A 173 5.98 34.25 -4.96
C TYR A 173 6.40 33.44 -3.72
N GLU A 174 7.06 34.07 -2.74
CA GLU A 174 7.52 33.42 -1.51
C GLU A 174 6.37 32.72 -0.78
N ARG A 175 5.22 33.40 -0.62
CA ARG A 175 4.04 32.81 0.04
C ARG A 175 3.56 31.56 -0.68
N ALA A 176 3.42 31.61 -2.00
CA ALA A 176 2.93 30.50 -2.79
C ALA A 176 3.88 29.29 -2.72
N LEU A 177 5.19 29.53 -2.76
CA LEU A 177 6.21 28.50 -2.63
C LEU A 177 6.15 27.83 -1.24
N TYR A 178 6.09 28.61 -0.16
CA TYR A 178 6.08 28.04 1.20
C TYR A 178 4.77 27.32 1.51
N VAL A 179 3.62 27.86 1.09
CA VAL A 179 2.33 27.16 1.20
C VAL A 179 2.37 25.85 0.41
N TRP A 180 2.88 25.85 -0.82
CA TRP A 180 3.05 24.63 -1.62
C TRP A 180 3.98 23.62 -0.97
N PHE A 181 5.08 24.07 -0.38
CA PHE A 181 6.02 23.23 0.33
C PHE A 181 5.35 22.54 1.53
N LEU A 182 4.65 23.31 2.38
CA LEU A 182 3.88 22.76 3.49
C LEU A 182 2.79 21.81 3.01
N LYS A 183 2.12 22.12 1.89
CA LYS A 183 1.15 21.23 1.25
C LYS A 183 1.79 19.91 0.81
N GLN A 184 2.98 19.92 0.19
CA GLN A 184 3.68 18.69 -0.21
C GLN A 184 3.94 17.76 0.97
N LEU A 185 4.32 18.33 2.12
CA LEU A 185 4.53 17.59 3.35
C LEU A 185 3.22 17.10 3.97
N CYS A 186 2.20 17.98 4.04
CA CYS A 186 0.92 17.70 4.68
C CYS A 186 0.17 16.58 3.97
N VAL A 187 0.23 16.51 2.64
CA VAL A 187 -0.40 15.43 1.86
C VAL A 187 0.21 14.05 2.18
N ARG A 188 1.45 13.99 2.69
CA ARG A 188 2.12 12.72 3.02
C ARG A 188 2.06 12.39 4.50
N LYS A 189 2.38 13.36 5.37
CA LYS A 189 2.53 13.15 6.82
C LYS A 189 1.40 13.77 7.63
N GLY A 190 0.99 14.99 7.29
CA GLY A 190 0.02 15.79 8.05
C GLY A 190 0.68 16.99 8.72
N ILE A 191 -0.10 17.83 9.39
CA ILE A 191 0.39 19.10 9.95
C ILE A 191 1.16 18.92 11.27
N HIS A 192 0.80 17.96 12.12
CA HIS A 192 1.48 17.70 13.38
C HIS A 192 2.90 17.19 13.17
N TRP A 193 3.10 16.34 12.16
CA TRP A 193 4.45 15.90 11.80
C TRP A 193 5.33 17.07 11.35
N ILE A 194 4.76 18.01 10.58
CA ILE A 194 5.44 19.24 10.19
C ILE A 194 5.76 20.08 11.43
N GLU A 195 4.78 20.29 12.29
CA GLU A 195 4.96 21.08 13.52
C GLU A 195 6.07 20.49 14.39
N ILE A 196 6.10 19.17 14.62
CA ILE A 196 7.17 18.50 15.40
C ILE A 196 8.57 18.77 14.83
N ILE A 197 8.74 18.88 13.51
CA ILE A 197 10.05 19.07 12.89
C ILE A 197 10.45 20.55 12.83
N PHE A 198 9.53 21.44 12.45
CA PHE A 198 9.87 22.81 12.10
C PHE A 198 9.76 23.82 13.27
N THR A 199 9.18 23.43 14.40
CA THR A 199 8.83 24.37 15.49
C THR A 199 9.61 24.27 16.81
N PRO A 200 10.30 23.17 17.19
CA PRO A 200 11.03 23.10 18.46
C PRO A 200 11.97 24.30 18.68
N SER A 201 12.13 24.78 19.92
CA SER A 201 12.98 25.94 20.24
C SER A 201 14.43 25.69 19.85
N ASP A 202 14.91 24.47 20.08
CA ASP A 202 16.33 24.11 19.98
C ASP A 202 16.75 23.88 18.53
N THR A 203 15.79 23.65 17.61
CA THR A 203 16.10 23.59 16.18
C THR A 203 16.61 24.92 15.63
N GLY A 204 16.27 26.06 16.23
CA GLY A 204 16.84 27.35 15.81
C GLY A 204 18.33 27.52 16.18
N ILE A 205 18.77 26.82 17.22
CA ILE A 205 20.15 26.85 17.72
C ILE A 205 20.99 25.82 16.96
N ASN A 206 20.45 24.62 16.74
CA ASN A 206 21.15 23.53 16.06
C ASN A 206 21.06 23.60 14.53
N PHE A 207 20.12 24.39 13.98
CA PHE A 207 19.92 24.56 12.55
C PHE A 207 19.68 26.04 12.20
N PRO A 208 20.75 26.85 12.05
CA PRO A 208 20.67 28.29 11.85
C PRO A 208 19.83 28.73 10.63
N PHE A 209 19.71 27.85 9.63
CA PHE A 209 18.89 28.10 8.45
C PHE A 209 17.38 28.03 8.74
N PHE A 210 16.93 27.23 9.72
CA PHE A 210 15.55 27.26 10.17
C PHE A 210 15.20 28.57 10.86
N THR A 211 16.15 29.22 11.53
CA THR A 211 15.92 30.55 12.09
C THR A 211 15.51 31.55 11.02
N ARG A 212 16.13 31.49 9.82
CA ARG A 212 15.71 32.32 8.68
C ARG A 212 14.33 31.95 8.16
N LEU A 213 14.02 30.66 8.00
CA LEU A 213 12.67 30.23 7.58
C LEU A 213 11.60 30.59 8.62
N LYS A 214 11.90 30.48 9.92
CA LYS A 214 11.03 30.86 11.05
C LYS A 214 10.73 32.35 11.09
N THR A 215 11.59 33.21 10.53
CA THR A 215 11.26 34.65 10.35
C THR A 215 10.23 34.92 9.27
N SER A 216 9.91 33.94 8.42
CA SER A 216 8.82 34.10 7.45
C SER A 216 7.46 34.14 8.13
N ASN A 217 6.52 34.89 7.54
CA ASN A 217 5.15 35.03 8.03
C ASN A 217 4.31 33.73 7.97
N ILE A 218 4.88 32.62 7.47
CA ILE A 218 4.17 31.35 7.28
C ILE A 218 4.62 30.34 8.34
N PHE A 219 5.92 30.11 8.46
CA PHE A 219 6.45 29.14 9.44
C PHE A 219 6.29 29.64 10.88
N CYS A 220 6.21 30.95 11.11
CA CYS A 220 5.92 31.51 12.44
C CYS A 220 4.48 31.24 12.92
N LEU A 221 3.56 30.83 12.03
CA LEU A 221 2.18 30.48 12.39
C LEU A 221 2.04 29.04 12.91
N LEU A 222 3.03 28.19 12.67
CA LEU A 222 3.04 26.79 13.10
C LEU A 222 3.17 26.69 14.63
N ARG A 223 2.48 25.73 15.24
CA ARG A 223 2.49 25.54 16.70
C ARG A 223 3.65 24.68 17.15
N THR A 224 4.28 25.06 18.25
CA THR A 224 5.29 24.21 18.89
C THR A 224 4.67 22.90 19.35
N ARG A 225 5.17 21.77 18.83
CA ARG A 225 4.73 20.43 19.22
C ARG A 225 5.89 19.48 19.50
N THR A 226 5.60 18.49 20.34
CA THR A 226 6.48 17.34 20.57
C THR A 226 5.68 16.04 20.44
N LEU A 227 6.36 14.90 20.35
CA LEU A 227 5.70 13.58 20.34
C LEU A 227 4.88 13.30 21.61
N HIS A 228 5.30 13.85 22.76
CA HIS A 228 4.72 13.59 24.09
C HIS A 228 3.81 14.71 24.61
N ASN A 229 3.71 15.84 23.91
CA ASN A 229 2.79 16.92 24.24
C ASN A 229 1.85 17.14 23.04
N ASN A 230 1.02 16.13 22.78
CA ASN A 230 0.20 16.13 21.58
C ASN A 230 -1.15 16.79 21.85
N SER A 231 -1.28 18.09 21.58
CA SER A 231 -2.55 18.82 21.57
C SER A 231 -3.55 18.29 20.53
N PHE A 232 -3.20 17.27 19.74
CA PHE A 232 -4.13 16.52 18.93
C PHE A 232 -4.61 15.24 19.64
N ASN A 233 -5.92 15.21 19.89
CA ASN A 233 -6.63 14.07 20.46
C ASN A 233 -7.75 13.62 19.49
N PRO A 234 -7.56 12.51 18.74
CA PRO A 234 -8.55 12.05 17.77
C PRO A 234 -9.89 11.65 18.40
N PHE A 235 -9.92 11.32 19.70
CA PHE A 235 -11.15 10.98 20.41
C PHE A 235 -12.08 12.18 20.55
N ILE A 236 -11.55 13.39 20.76
CA ILE A 236 -12.36 14.62 20.80
C ILE A 236 -13.06 14.85 19.47
N GLY A 237 -12.35 14.69 18.36
CA GLY A 237 -12.94 14.82 17.03
C GLY A 237 -14.04 13.80 16.77
N VAL A 238 -13.80 12.53 17.10
CA VAL A 238 -14.67 11.38 16.77
C VAL A 238 -15.87 11.23 17.72
N TYR A 239 -15.70 11.54 19.00
CA TYR A 239 -16.75 11.43 20.02
C TYR A 239 -17.40 12.77 20.37
N GLY A 240 -16.73 13.90 20.11
CA GLY A 240 -17.29 15.25 20.27
C GLY A 240 -17.30 15.78 21.71
N ASN A 241 -16.83 15.01 22.70
CA ASN A 241 -16.87 15.41 24.11
C ASN A 241 -15.53 15.99 24.58
N ILE A 242 -15.41 17.32 24.55
CA ILE A 242 -14.18 18.05 24.92
C ILE A 242 -13.87 17.89 26.42
N ASN A 243 -14.90 17.80 27.27
CA ASN A 243 -14.74 17.77 28.73
C ASN A 243 -14.31 16.39 29.26
N TYR A 244 -14.30 15.36 28.41
CA TYR A 244 -14.04 13.99 28.83
C TYR A 244 -12.59 13.78 29.31
N MET A 245 -11.64 14.44 28.65
CA MET A 245 -10.23 14.43 29.03
C MET A 245 -10.00 15.12 30.38
N ASP A 246 -10.62 16.28 30.59
CA ASP A 246 -10.52 17.03 31.84
C ASP A 246 -11.14 16.26 33.01
N ASN A 247 -12.23 15.55 32.75
CA ASN A 247 -12.85 14.66 33.69
C ASN A 247 -11.92 13.51 34.12
N ILE A 248 -11.22 12.86 33.18
CA ILE A 248 -10.21 11.83 33.50
C ILE A 248 -9.07 12.43 34.32
N LYS A 249 -8.57 13.62 33.95
CA LYS A 249 -7.54 14.35 34.71
C LYS A 249 -8.01 14.66 36.14
N GLN A 250 -9.27 15.04 36.32
CA GLN A 250 -9.84 15.26 37.64
C GLN A 250 -9.89 13.98 38.49
N ILE A 251 -10.29 12.84 37.91
CA ILE A 251 -10.28 11.54 38.60
C ILE A 251 -8.85 11.19 39.07
N MET A 252 -7.86 11.38 38.19
CA MET A 252 -6.46 11.11 38.53
C MET A 252 -5.95 12.04 39.64
N ASN A 253 -6.25 13.33 39.56
CA ASN A 253 -5.66 14.37 40.42
C ASN A 253 -6.32 14.50 41.80
N LYS A 254 -7.65 14.38 41.90
CA LYS A 254 -8.38 14.70 43.13
C LYS A 254 -8.25 13.64 44.24
N GLY A 255 -7.62 12.50 43.96
CA GLY A 255 -7.68 11.34 44.84
C GLY A 255 -9.08 10.76 44.79
N PHE A 256 -9.21 9.49 44.40
CA PHE A 256 -10.48 8.81 44.64
C PHE A 256 -10.52 8.45 46.13
N VAL A 257 -10.73 9.46 46.98
CA VAL A 257 -10.93 9.26 48.41
C VAL A 257 -12.24 8.48 48.52
N ILE A 258 -12.19 7.37 49.24
CA ILE A 258 -13.31 6.44 49.49
C ILE A 258 -14.48 7.15 50.21
N GLU A 259 -14.31 8.40 50.65
CA GLU A 259 -15.33 9.23 51.27
C GLU A 259 -16.37 9.72 50.25
N SER A 260 -17.53 9.11 50.39
CA SER A 260 -18.87 9.58 50.03
C SER A 260 -19.12 11.08 50.26
N SER A 261 -18.53 11.96 49.45
CA SER A 261 -18.91 13.37 49.40
C SER A 261 -19.43 13.71 48.00
N ASN A 262 -20.75 13.87 47.88
CA ASN A 262 -21.66 14.56 46.94
C ASN A 262 -21.18 15.22 45.61
N TYR A 263 -19.97 15.00 45.13
CA TYR A 263 -19.53 15.35 43.78
C TYR A 263 -19.42 14.06 42.96
N SER A 264 -20.56 13.50 42.54
CA SER A 264 -20.55 12.42 41.56
C SER A 264 -20.13 13.00 40.20
N LEU A 265 -18.85 12.87 39.87
CA LEU A 265 -18.43 12.81 38.47
C LEU A 265 -19.03 11.50 37.90
N ASP A 266 -20.30 11.56 37.51
CA ASP A 266 -21.08 10.44 36.98
C ASP A 266 -20.65 10.17 35.53
N ILE A 267 -19.42 9.68 35.38
CA ILE A 267 -18.84 9.31 34.08
C ILE A 267 -19.00 7.81 33.93
N SER A 268 -19.94 7.42 33.08
CA SER A 268 -20.10 6.02 32.71
C SER A 268 -18.81 5.47 32.09
N ILE A 269 -18.41 4.27 32.51
CA ILE A 269 -17.30 3.55 31.90
C ILE A 269 -17.70 3.22 30.46
N SER A 270 -16.94 3.79 29.53
CA SER A 270 -17.17 3.66 28.09
C SER A 270 -15.88 3.25 27.38
N PRO A 271 -15.96 2.73 26.15
CA PRO A 271 -14.78 2.50 25.32
C PRO A 271 -13.92 3.75 25.13
N GLN A 272 -14.55 4.94 25.05
CA GLN A 272 -13.85 6.22 24.95
C GLN A 272 -13.01 6.49 26.19
N MET A 273 -13.57 6.26 27.40
CA MET A 273 -12.87 6.46 28.67
C MET A 273 -11.60 5.64 28.78
N ILE A 274 -11.71 4.36 28.46
CA ILE A 274 -10.59 3.42 28.55
C ILE A 274 -9.50 3.83 27.54
N ALA A 275 -9.87 4.12 26.29
CA ALA A 275 -8.92 4.48 25.24
C ALA A 275 -8.22 5.83 25.49
N GLU A 276 -8.98 6.84 25.91
CA GLU A 276 -8.43 8.15 26.27
C GLU A 276 -7.53 8.06 27.50
N SER A 277 -7.91 7.27 28.52
CA SER A 277 -7.08 7.07 29.71
C SER A 277 -5.73 6.43 29.37
N LEU A 278 -5.73 5.35 28.56
CA LEU A 278 -4.50 4.71 28.10
C LEU A 278 -3.64 5.68 27.28
N SER A 279 -4.28 6.47 26.41
CA SER A 279 -3.59 7.46 25.59
C SER A 279 -2.98 8.59 26.43
N LEU A 280 -3.70 9.07 27.44
CA LEU A 280 -3.24 10.08 28.40
C LEU A 280 -2.01 9.60 29.17
N ILE A 281 -2.06 8.40 29.74
CA ILE A 281 -0.96 7.88 30.57
C ILE A 281 0.32 7.65 29.76
N ASN A 282 0.18 7.23 28.49
CA ASN A 282 1.34 6.87 27.65
C ASN A 282 1.90 8.05 26.83
N PHE A 283 1.09 9.07 26.52
CA PHE A 283 1.45 10.13 25.58
C PHE A 283 1.24 11.56 26.08
N TYR A 284 0.78 11.74 27.32
CA TYR A 284 0.61 13.06 27.95
C TYR A 284 1.39 13.11 29.27
N ASP A 285 1.41 14.27 29.94
CA ASP A 285 2.14 14.60 31.18
C ASP A 285 2.48 13.41 32.09
N ARG A 286 3.66 13.45 32.73
CA ARG A 286 4.07 12.38 33.66
C ARG A 286 3.13 12.28 34.87
N TYR A 287 2.25 11.29 34.85
CA TYR A 287 1.40 10.94 35.98
C TYR A 287 2.15 10.08 37.01
N THR A 288 1.91 10.36 38.29
CA THR A 288 2.43 9.58 39.41
C THR A 288 1.71 8.24 39.55
N SER A 289 2.33 7.26 40.24
CA SER A 289 1.66 5.98 40.54
C SER A 289 0.34 6.19 41.27
N ASN A 290 0.27 7.13 42.20
CA ASN A 290 -0.96 7.40 42.97
C ASN A 290 -2.10 7.90 42.07
N GLN A 291 -1.79 8.79 41.12
CA GLN A 291 -2.77 9.28 40.15
C GLN A 291 -3.32 8.16 39.26
N VAL A 292 -2.45 7.25 38.80
CA VAL A 292 -2.88 6.08 38.01
C VAL A 292 -3.71 5.11 38.86
N GLN A 293 -3.33 4.89 40.13
CA GLN A 293 -4.09 4.04 41.04
C GLN A 293 -5.50 4.58 41.32
N ASN A 294 -5.67 5.91 41.40
CA ASN A 294 -6.99 6.54 41.52
C ASN A 294 -7.90 6.19 40.34
N LEU A 295 -7.36 6.23 39.11
CA LEU A 295 -8.10 5.84 37.91
C LEU A 295 -8.47 4.35 37.95
N LEU A 296 -7.52 3.48 38.30
CA LEU A 296 -7.77 2.03 38.39
C LEU A 296 -8.87 1.73 39.41
N ALA A 297 -8.82 2.35 40.59
CA ALA A 297 -9.83 2.21 41.63
C ALA A 297 -11.21 2.71 41.17
N TYR A 298 -11.26 3.85 40.47
CA TYR A 298 -12.51 4.37 39.89
C TYR A 298 -13.12 3.38 38.91
N ILE A 299 -12.32 2.88 37.96
CA ILE A 299 -12.81 1.94 36.94
C ILE A 299 -13.28 0.66 37.63
N GLN A 300 -12.51 0.08 38.55
CA GLN A 300 -12.90 -1.15 39.26
C GLN A 300 -14.21 -1.00 40.05
N LYS A 301 -14.43 0.15 40.70
CA LYS A 301 -15.63 0.41 41.51
C LYS A 301 -16.88 0.62 40.65
N ASN A 302 -16.75 1.37 39.56
CA ASN A 302 -17.87 1.71 38.69
C ASN A 302 -18.07 0.68 37.56
N ASP A 303 -17.26 -0.38 37.53
CA ASP A 303 -17.28 -1.37 36.46
C ASP A 303 -18.59 -2.16 36.43
N SER A 304 -19.05 -2.42 35.21
CA SER A 304 -20.02 -3.48 35.00
C SER A 304 -19.36 -4.83 35.30
N LEU A 305 -20.09 -5.77 35.89
CA LEU A 305 -19.69 -7.18 36.11
C LEU A 305 -19.12 -7.89 34.86
N LYS A 306 -19.24 -7.27 33.68
CA LYS A 306 -18.80 -7.77 32.37
C LYS A 306 -17.29 -7.60 32.11
N LEU A 307 -16.68 -6.49 32.51
CA LEU A 307 -15.26 -6.20 32.29
C LEU A 307 -14.40 -6.90 33.34
N GLN A 308 -14.84 -6.97 34.61
CA GLN A 308 -14.19 -7.76 35.66
C GLN A 308 -14.00 -9.24 35.29
N LYS A 309 -14.88 -9.81 34.45
CA LYS A 309 -14.76 -11.19 33.93
C LYS A 309 -13.69 -11.35 32.85
N GLN A 310 -13.16 -10.26 32.29
CA GLN A 310 -12.20 -10.28 31.18
C GLN A 310 -10.77 -10.13 31.70
N LYS A 311 -10.22 -11.24 32.22
CA LYS A 311 -8.87 -11.28 32.80
C LYS A 311 -7.78 -10.72 31.87
N ILE A 312 -7.78 -11.10 30.60
CA ILE A 312 -6.77 -10.68 29.62
C ILE A 312 -6.85 -9.18 29.34
N PHE A 313 -8.07 -8.63 29.20
CA PHE A 313 -8.26 -7.19 29.04
C PHE A 313 -7.64 -6.43 30.22
N TRP A 314 -7.91 -6.85 31.45
CA TRP A 314 -7.34 -6.23 32.65
C TRP A 314 -5.82 -6.35 32.70
N GLN A 315 -5.24 -7.48 32.27
CA GLN A 315 -3.78 -7.60 32.17
C GLN A 315 -3.19 -6.59 31.18
N ILE A 316 -3.82 -6.39 30.02
CA ILE A 316 -3.44 -5.35 29.06
C ILE A 316 -3.58 -3.97 29.69
N PHE A 317 -4.77 -3.63 30.20
CA PHE A 317 -5.03 -2.32 30.77
C PHE A 317 -4.08 -1.97 31.92
N THR A 318 -3.86 -2.88 32.87
CA THR A 318 -2.93 -2.67 33.98
C THR A 318 -1.49 -2.55 33.52
N HIS A 319 -1.03 -3.37 32.57
CA HIS A 319 0.32 -3.27 32.03
C HIS A 319 0.59 -1.87 31.46
N TRP A 320 -0.28 -1.40 30.56
CA TRP A 320 -0.15 -0.11 29.87
C TRP A 320 -0.45 1.12 30.74
N THR A 321 -0.91 0.94 31.98
CA THR A 321 -1.12 2.04 32.93
C THR A 321 -0.02 2.09 34.00
N THR A 322 0.59 0.96 34.36
CA THR A 322 1.49 0.86 35.52
C THR A 322 2.97 0.65 35.19
N SER A 323 3.35 0.31 33.95
CA SER A 323 4.75 0.07 33.58
C SER A 323 5.58 1.38 33.55
N LYS A 324 6.04 1.82 34.72
CA LYS A 324 6.86 3.03 34.89
C LYS A 324 8.20 3.02 34.14
N ASN A 325 8.73 1.83 33.78
CA ASN A 325 10.02 1.67 33.11
C ASN A 325 9.91 1.34 31.60
N ASP A 326 8.70 1.09 31.10
CA ASP A 326 8.43 0.74 29.69
C ASP A 326 7.48 1.78 29.07
N GLN A 327 7.73 3.08 29.27
CA GLN A 327 7.05 4.10 28.46
C GLN A 327 7.26 3.72 26.99
N PHE A 328 6.16 3.60 26.25
CA PHE A 328 6.23 3.28 24.84
C PHE A 328 7.12 4.31 24.14
N PHE A 329 8.31 3.88 23.72
CA PHE A 329 9.26 4.78 23.09
C PHE A 329 8.81 5.04 21.65
N ALA A 330 7.92 6.02 21.50
CA ALA A 330 7.46 6.48 20.20
C ALA A 330 8.63 7.17 19.50
N ARG A 331 9.08 6.60 18.39
CA ARG A 331 10.16 7.16 17.57
C ARG A 331 9.61 8.10 16.52
N ASP A 332 8.38 7.86 16.05
CA ASP A 332 7.72 8.67 15.03
C ASP A 332 6.23 8.92 15.33
N THR A 333 5.56 9.68 14.47
CA THR A 333 4.11 9.95 14.57
C THR A 333 3.27 8.70 14.35
N ILE A 334 3.73 7.77 13.50
CA ILE A 334 3.03 6.51 13.23
C ILE A 334 2.96 5.68 14.50
N ASP A 335 4.03 5.64 15.29
CA ASP A 335 4.12 4.93 16.56
C ASP A 335 3.02 5.37 17.53
N VAL A 336 2.83 6.69 17.67
CA VAL A 336 1.76 7.26 18.49
C VAL A 336 0.38 6.90 17.92
N ILE A 337 0.19 7.06 16.61
CA ILE A 337 -1.08 6.77 15.92
C ILE A 337 -1.49 5.31 16.11
N VAL A 338 -0.62 4.36 15.77
CA VAL A 338 -0.98 2.94 15.79
C VAL A 338 -1.16 2.41 17.22
N THR A 339 -0.43 2.96 18.19
CA THR A 339 -0.65 2.64 19.61
C THR A 339 -2.03 3.11 20.07
N ARG A 340 -2.40 4.36 19.78
CA ARG A 340 -3.73 4.91 20.10
C ARG A 340 -4.85 4.13 19.40
N LEU A 341 -4.65 3.70 18.16
CA LEU A 341 -5.57 2.81 17.45
C LEU A 341 -5.71 1.46 18.16
N GLY A 342 -4.61 0.89 18.63
CA GLY A 342 -4.61 -0.33 19.45
C GLY A 342 -5.40 -0.16 20.75
N PHE A 343 -5.17 0.94 21.48
CA PHE A 343 -5.92 1.25 22.70
C PHE A 343 -7.41 1.42 22.44
N HIS A 344 -7.78 2.13 21.37
CA HIS A 344 -9.17 2.28 20.97
C HIS A 344 -9.82 0.95 20.59
N PHE A 345 -9.11 0.12 19.83
CA PHE A 345 -9.65 -1.17 19.43
C PHE A 345 -9.83 -2.10 20.63
N VAL A 346 -8.83 -2.21 21.52
CA VAL A 346 -8.94 -3.03 22.73
C VAL A 346 -10.00 -2.49 23.69
N SER A 347 -10.28 -1.18 23.71
CA SER A 347 -11.31 -0.63 24.58
C SER A 347 -12.73 -0.97 24.17
N ILE A 348 -13.02 -1.20 22.88
CA ILE A 348 -14.37 -1.57 22.42
C ILE A 348 -14.67 -3.07 22.60
N LEU A 349 -13.65 -3.94 22.49
CA LEU A 349 -13.84 -5.40 22.49
C LEU A 349 -14.56 -5.97 23.73
N PRO A 350 -14.35 -5.43 24.96
CA PRO A 350 -15.08 -5.87 26.13
C PRO A 350 -16.59 -5.62 26.06
N PHE A 351 -17.00 -4.59 25.32
CA PHE A 351 -18.38 -4.16 25.19
C PHE A 351 -19.10 -4.91 24.07
N MET A 352 -18.38 -5.37 23.06
CA MET A 352 -18.92 -6.15 21.95
C MET A 352 -19.46 -7.53 22.38
N LYS A 353 -20.41 -8.06 21.61
CA LYS A 353 -20.80 -9.48 21.64
C LYS A 353 -19.76 -10.36 20.95
N GLN A 354 -19.97 -11.68 21.07
CA GLN A 354 -19.09 -12.72 20.54
C GLN A 354 -18.74 -12.46 19.08
N ASN A 355 -17.43 -12.33 18.81
CA ASN A 355 -16.87 -12.09 17.50
C ASN A 355 -15.42 -12.60 17.45
N PRO A 356 -14.79 -12.70 16.26
CA PRO A 356 -13.46 -13.31 16.12
C PRO A 356 -12.36 -12.58 16.90
N PHE A 357 -12.48 -11.27 17.08
CA PHE A 357 -11.53 -10.46 17.85
C PHE A 357 -11.75 -10.59 19.36
N GLN A 358 -13.00 -10.68 19.82
CA GLN A 358 -13.31 -10.90 21.23
C GLN A 358 -12.83 -12.28 21.69
N LEU A 359 -12.96 -13.30 20.84
CA LEU A 359 -12.43 -14.63 21.16
C LEU A 359 -10.91 -14.61 21.30
N LEU A 360 -10.24 -13.87 20.41
CA LEU A 360 -8.83 -13.61 20.58
C LEU A 360 -8.59 -12.95 21.94
N LEU A 361 -9.33 -11.92 22.35
CA LEU A 361 -9.14 -11.29 23.67
C LEU A 361 -9.36 -12.24 24.86
N VAL A 362 -10.38 -13.11 24.85
CA VAL A 362 -10.84 -13.84 26.05
C VAL A 362 -10.07 -15.14 26.34
N ASP A 363 -9.76 -15.95 25.33
CA ASP A 363 -9.24 -17.31 25.56
C ASP A 363 -7.85 -17.51 24.95
N SER A 364 -6.85 -17.78 25.81
CA SER A 364 -5.48 -18.04 25.38
C SER A 364 -5.13 -19.49 25.08
N GLY A 365 -5.99 -20.43 25.48
CA GLY A 365 -5.79 -21.86 25.29
C GLY A 365 -6.15 -22.34 23.88
N SER A 366 -7.07 -21.66 23.19
CA SER A 366 -7.56 -22.06 21.87
C SER A 366 -6.66 -21.71 20.68
N PHE A 367 -5.53 -21.01 20.88
CA PHE A 367 -4.65 -20.57 19.78
C PHE A 367 -3.83 -21.67 19.10
N LEU A 368 -3.58 -22.78 19.81
CA LEU A 368 -2.62 -23.81 19.38
C LEU A 368 -3.28 -25.15 19.04
N LEU A 369 -4.59 -25.32 19.28
CA LEU A 369 -5.29 -26.57 19.05
C LEU A 369 -5.90 -26.61 17.64
N ALA A 370 -5.05 -26.97 16.68
CA ALA A 370 -5.46 -27.84 15.58
C ALA A 370 -4.30 -28.81 15.34
N SER A 371 -4.54 -30.09 15.63
CA SER A 371 -3.67 -31.19 15.26
C SER A 371 -3.27 -31.07 13.78
N ILE A 372 -2.05 -31.53 13.52
CA ILE A 372 -1.33 -31.48 12.23
C ILE A 372 -2.02 -32.30 11.11
N GLU A 373 -3.21 -32.87 11.34
CA GLU A 373 -3.76 -33.94 10.49
C GLU A 373 -4.90 -33.53 9.55
N HIS A 374 -5.39 -32.29 9.57
CA HIS A 374 -6.54 -31.91 8.72
C HIS A 374 -6.22 -30.71 7.80
N GLU A 375 -5.35 -30.95 6.83
CA GLU A 375 -5.26 -30.19 5.57
C GLU A 375 -5.74 -31.07 4.40
N THR A 376 -7.03 -31.38 4.36
CA THR A 376 -7.69 -31.88 3.13
C THR A 376 -8.86 -31.00 2.79
N VAL A 377 -8.58 -29.76 2.38
CA VAL A 377 -9.48 -29.03 1.50
C VAL A 377 -9.18 -29.50 0.09
N LEU A 378 -9.97 -30.48 -0.39
CA LEU A 378 -10.29 -30.79 -1.80
C LEU A 378 -9.40 -30.15 -2.89
N ASN A 379 -8.10 -30.42 -2.84
CA ASN A 379 -7.22 -30.30 -3.99
C ASN A 379 -6.52 -31.65 -4.04
N GLU A 380 -6.92 -32.50 -4.97
CA GLU A 380 -6.14 -33.70 -5.27
C GLU A 380 -4.68 -33.26 -5.50
N PRO A 381 -3.69 -33.96 -4.93
CA PRO A 381 -2.30 -33.65 -5.19
C PRO A 381 -2.06 -33.72 -6.70
N LEU A 382 -1.43 -32.68 -7.24
CA LEU A 382 -1.07 -32.57 -8.64
C LEU A 382 -0.26 -33.82 -9.04
N LYS A 383 -0.84 -34.68 -9.87
CA LYS A 383 -0.16 -35.85 -10.43
C LYS A 383 0.45 -35.44 -11.77
N VAL A 384 1.77 -35.59 -11.90
CA VAL A 384 2.39 -35.59 -13.23
C VAL A 384 2.03 -36.90 -13.89
N HIS A 385 1.35 -36.80 -15.01
CA HIS A 385 1.02 -37.92 -15.86
C HIS A 385 2.04 -38.02 -16.98
N TYR A 386 2.27 -39.22 -17.49
CA TYR A 386 3.14 -39.42 -18.65
C TYR A 386 2.29 -39.94 -19.80
N CYS A 387 2.52 -39.43 -21.01
CA CYS A 387 2.02 -40.14 -22.18
C CYS A 387 2.84 -41.41 -22.44
N SER A 388 2.35 -42.28 -23.33
CA SER A 388 3.07 -43.47 -23.79
C SER A 388 4.44 -43.19 -24.42
N ASN A 389 4.70 -41.96 -24.83
CA ASN A 389 6.02 -41.51 -25.31
C ASN A 389 6.83 -40.76 -24.22
N ASN A 390 6.48 -40.95 -22.95
CA ASN A 390 7.15 -40.38 -21.77
C ASN A 390 7.19 -38.85 -21.67
N HIS A 391 6.35 -38.12 -22.41
CA HIS A 391 6.20 -36.68 -22.16
C HIS A 391 5.46 -36.42 -20.86
N ALA A 392 6.04 -35.58 -20.00
CA ALA A 392 5.44 -35.19 -18.73
C ALA A 392 4.30 -34.18 -18.96
N LEU A 393 3.11 -34.55 -18.47
CA LEU A 393 1.84 -33.84 -18.61
C LEU A 393 1.29 -33.46 -17.23
N LEU A 394 1.10 -32.16 -16.99
CA LEU A 394 0.41 -31.60 -15.83
C LEU A 394 -1.07 -31.44 -16.21
N ILE A 395 -1.93 -32.31 -15.70
CA ILE A 395 -3.37 -32.30 -16.00
C ILE A 395 -4.16 -32.25 -14.70
N ASP A 396 -5.15 -31.37 -14.64
CA ASP A 396 -6.08 -31.21 -13.53
C ASP A 396 -7.42 -31.83 -13.96
N GLY A 397 -7.82 -32.97 -13.40
CA GLY A 397 -9.06 -33.66 -13.78
C GLY A 397 -9.27 -35.01 -13.09
N SER A 398 -10.53 -35.41 -12.95
CA SER A 398 -10.89 -36.72 -12.39
C SER A 398 -10.37 -37.86 -13.26
N ASP A 399 -10.14 -39.03 -12.65
CA ASP A 399 -9.65 -40.27 -13.28
C ASP A 399 -10.41 -40.67 -14.58
N ASP A 400 -11.65 -40.18 -14.77
CA ASP A 400 -12.47 -40.45 -15.95
C ASP A 400 -12.20 -39.50 -17.13
N LEU A 401 -11.76 -38.25 -16.88
CA LEU A 401 -11.34 -37.32 -17.94
C LEU A 401 -9.97 -37.69 -18.53
N LEU A 402 -9.06 -38.23 -17.70
CA LEU A 402 -7.71 -38.61 -18.09
C LEU A 402 -7.63 -39.72 -19.16
N LYS A 403 -8.66 -40.56 -19.26
CA LYS A 403 -8.74 -41.63 -20.29
C LYS A 403 -8.98 -41.09 -21.71
N GLN A 404 -9.44 -39.85 -21.84
CA GLN A 404 -9.79 -39.23 -23.13
C GLN A 404 -8.74 -38.24 -23.64
N VAL A 405 -7.73 -37.88 -22.83
CA VAL A 405 -6.72 -36.89 -23.21
C VAL A 405 -5.58 -37.59 -23.96
N LYS A 406 -5.32 -37.17 -25.21
CA LYS A 406 -4.10 -37.51 -25.95
C LYS A 406 -3.03 -36.46 -25.68
N CYS A 407 -1.76 -36.87 -25.73
CA CYS A 407 -0.64 -35.95 -25.63
C CYS A 407 -0.70 -34.92 -26.78
N GLN A 408 -0.81 -33.64 -26.43
CA GLN A 408 -0.96 -32.54 -27.39
C GLN A 408 0.39 -31.99 -27.89
N ILE A 409 1.51 -32.61 -27.54
CA ILE A 409 2.81 -32.27 -28.13
C ILE A 409 2.77 -32.67 -29.61
N ASN A 410 3.08 -31.72 -30.50
CA ASN A 410 3.04 -31.90 -31.96
C ASN A 410 3.72 -33.21 -32.38
N GLY A 411 2.95 -34.09 -33.02
CA GLY A 411 3.42 -35.39 -33.51
C GLY A 411 3.49 -36.52 -32.47
N CYS A 412 3.10 -36.30 -31.22
CA CYS A 412 3.18 -37.32 -30.18
C CYS A 412 1.99 -38.29 -30.17
N GLU A 413 0.75 -37.79 -30.23
CA GLU A 413 -0.55 -38.52 -30.16
C GLU A 413 -0.73 -39.58 -29.05
N GLY A 414 0.27 -39.79 -28.19
CA GLY A 414 0.31 -40.85 -27.19
C GLY A 414 -0.74 -40.70 -26.09
N THR A 415 -1.37 -41.82 -25.72
CA THR A 415 -2.33 -41.91 -24.63
C THR A 415 -1.65 -41.78 -23.27
N ILE A 416 -2.37 -41.24 -22.28
CA ILE A 416 -1.83 -40.99 -20.94
C ILE A 416 -1.83 -42.28 -20.12
N ILE A 417 -0.66 -42.64 -19.57
CA ILE A 417 -0.44 -43.82 -18.73
C ILE A 417 -0.59 -43.41 -17.26
N LYS A 418 -1.35 -44.22 -16.50
CA LYS A 418 -1.68 -43.98 -15.10
C LYS A 418 -0.45 -44.07 -14.20
N THR A 419 -0.27 -43.10 -13.29
CA THR A 419 0.64 -43.20 -12.15
C THR A 419 0.00 -44.08 -11.07
N ILE A 420 0.71 -45.12 -10.63
CA ILE A 420 0.29 -46.07 -9.61
C ILE A 420 0.27 -45.34 -8.25
N SER A 421 -0.90 -45.14 -7.65
CA SER A 421 -1.01 -44.71 -6.25
C SER A 421 -1.68 -45.80 -5.42
N LYS A 422 -1.01 -46.35 -4.41
CA LYS A 422 -1.63 -47.24 -3.42
C LYS A 422 -2.60 -46.43 -2.55
N LYS A 423 -3.88 -46.82 -2.51
CA LYS A 423 -4.89 -46.19 -1.66
C LYS A 423 -4.56 -46.41 -0.18
N SER A 424 -4.34 -45.33 0.56
CA SER A 424 -4.33 -45.32 2.03
C SER A 424 -5.76 -45.12 2.53
N THR A 425 -6.36 -46.17 3.08
CA THR A 425 -7.63 -46.13 3.79
C THR A 425 -7.40 -45.76 5.25
N GLN A 426 -7.78 -44.55 5.65
CA GLN A 426 -8.19 -44.25 7.02
C GLN A 426 -9.06 -42.99 7.03
N TRP A 427 -10.37 -43.19 6.99
CA TRP A 427 -11.34 -42.19 7.44
C TRP A 427 -11.62 -42.45 8.92
N LYS A 428 -11.34 -41.47 9.77
CA LYS A 428 -11.86 -41.40 11.12
C LYS A 428 -12.64 -40.09 11.26
N ASP A 429 -13.94 -40.25 11.45
CA ASP A 429 -14.84 -39.18 11.87
C ASP A 429 -14.42 -38.67 13.25
N THR A 430 -13.94 -37.42 13.34
CA THR A 430 -13.79 -36.73 14.62
C THR A 430 -14.03 -35.22 14.47
N ILE A 431 -15.21 -34.83 14.94
CA ILE A 431 -15.67 -33.58 15.54
C ILE A 431 -14.77 -32.34 15.38
N ASP A 432 -15.35 -31.35 14.70
CA ASP A 432 -15.01 -29.93 14.64
C ASP A 432 -14.51 -29.31 15.96
N MET A 433 -13.29 -28.79 15.95
CA MET A 433 -12.91 -27.63 16.77
C MET A 433 -12.47 -26.48 15.87
N LYS A 434 -13.45 -25.60 15.59
CA LYS A 434 -13.48 -24.51 14.62
C LYS A 434 -13.20 -23.17 15.30
N GLY A 435 -12.15 -22.46 14.87
CA GLY A 435 -12.02 -21.03 15.18
C GLY A 435 -10.79 -20.33 14.63
N TRP A 436 -9.70 -21.05 14.36
CA TRP A 436 -8.37 -20.43 14.22
C TRP A 436 -7.70 -20.54 12.83
N PHE A 437 -8.40 -21.11 11.85
CA PHE A 437 -8.01 -21.03 10.42
C PHE A 437 -7.92 -19.58 9.92
N ILE A 438 -8.62 -18.63 10.55
CA ILE A 438 -8.72 -17.22 10.15
C ILE A 438 -7.33 -16.54 10.24
N LEU A 439 -6.65 -16.69 11.37
CA LEU A 439 -5.32 -16.10 11.57
C LEU A 439 -4.25 -16.81 10.74
N LYS A 440 -4.32 -18.14 10.61
CA LYS A 440 -3.46 -18.87 9.66
C LYS A 440 -3.68 -18.37 8.23
N ARG A 441 -4.91 -18.07 7.80
CA ARG A 441 -5.24 -17.49 6.48
C ARG A 441 -4.60 -16.12 6.26
N TYR A 442 -4.62 -15.24 7.26
CA TYR A 442 -3.93 -13.93 7.18
C TYR A 442 -2.40 -14.03 7.14
N HIS A 443 -1.86 -15.18 7.55
CA HIS A 443 -0.44 -15.47 7.59
C HIS A 443 0.03 -16.52 6.59
N SER A 444 -0.82 -17.18 5.79
CA SER A 444 -0.43 -18.22 4.82
C SER A 444 -0.66 -17.74 3.39
N PHE A 445 0.26 -18.11 2.49
CA PHE A 445 0.12 -17.97 1.05
C PHE A 445 0.05 -19.39 0.45
N PRO A 446 -0.59 -19.61 -0.73
CA PRO A 446 -1.13 -18.60 -1.62
C PRO A 446 -2.51 -18.13 -1.16
N LYS A 447 -2.84 -16.86 -1.40
CA LYS A 447 -4.11 -16.20 -1.05
C LYS A 447 -5.38 -16.79 -1.68
N LYS A 448 -5.33 -17.97 -2.34
CA LYS A 448 -6.47 -18.56 -3.08
C LYS A 448 -7.65 -19.00 -2.21
N THR A 449 -7.50 -19.06 -0.89
CA THR A 449 -8.64 -19.28 0.04
C THR A 449 -9.33 -17.97 0.44
N GLU A 450 -9.04 -16.87 -0.25
CA GLU A 450 -9.79 -15.63 -0.10
C GLU A 450 -11.05 -15.67 -0.98
N PRO A 451 -12.22 -15.23 -0.48
CA PRO A 451 -13.35 -14.91 -1.34
C PRO A 451 -12.85 -13.94 -2.42
N SER A 452 -13.03 -14.29 -3.69
CA SER A 452 -12.68 -13.44 -4.84
C SER A 452 -13.44 -12.10 -4.87
N THR A 453 -14.32 -11.88 -3.89
CA THR A 453 -15.24 -10.74 -3.72
C THR A 453 -14.72 -9.65 -2.79
N LEU A 454 -13.77 -9.94 -1.88
CA LEU A 454 -13.30 -8.96 -0.88
C LEU A 454 -12.32 -7.95 -1.48
N LYS A 455 -12.54 -6.66 -1.27
CA LYS A 455 -11.60 -5.63 -1.71
C LYS A 455 -10.33 -5.65 -0.83
N PRO A 456 -9.16 -5.29 -1.40
CA PRO A 456 -7.90 -5.23 -0.66
C PRO A 456 -7.95 -4.37 0.61
N LEU A 457 -8.77 -3.32 0.60
CA LEU A 457 -8.96 -2.40 1.71
C LEU A 457 -9.42 -3.12 2.99
N THR A 458 -10.53 -3.86 2.92
CA THR A 458 -11.13 -4.55 4.06
C THR A 458 -10.19 -5.61 4.63
N PHE A 459 -9.53 -6.35 3.74
CA PHE A 459 -8.54 -7.35 4.12
C PHE A 459 -7.36 -6.74 4.91
N ILE A 460 -6.79 -5.64 4.42
CA ILE A 460 -5.67 -4.96 5.10
C ILE A 460 -6.12 -4.39 6.44
N LEU A 461 -7.35 -3.85 6.50
CA LEU A 461 -7.93 -3.30 7.72
C LEU A 461 -8.10 -4.38 8.80
N VAL A 462 -8.71 -5.51 8.47
CA VAL A 462 -8.89 -6.63 9.41
C VAL A 462 -7.54 -7.17 9.89
N ARG A 463 -6.54 -7.27 9.00
CA ARG A 463 -5.17 -7.64 9.39
C ARG A 463 -4.52 -6.67 10.35
N LEU A 464 -4.73 -5.37 10.14
CA LEU A 464 -4.21 -4.35 11.05
C LEU A 464 -4.78 -4.57 12.46
N LEU A 465 -6.09 -4.79 12.59
CA LEU A 465 -6.74 -5.04 13.88
C LEU A 465 -6.22 -6.31 14.57
N TYR A 466 -6.05 -7.41 13.82
CA TYR A 466 -5.46 -8.63 14.37
C TYR A 466 -4.03 -8.41 14.86
N HIS A 467 -3.17 -7.75 14.08
CA HIS A 467 -1.79 -7.49 14.51
C HIS A 467 -1.74 -6.54 15.72
N LEU A 468 -2.60 -5.52 15.78
CA LEU A 468 -2.69 -4.61 16.94
C LEU A 468 -3.05 -5.38 18.21
N LEU A 469 -4.07 -6.23 18.16
CA LEU A 469 -4.50 -7.02 19.31
C LEU A 469 -3.44 -8.05 19.74
N LEU A 470 -2.81 -8.73 18.78
CA LEU A 470 -1.71 -9.67 19.07
C LEU A 470 -0.50 -8.95 19.68
N PHE A 471 -0.18 -7.75 19.21
CA PHE A 471 0.92 -6.94 19.74
C PHE A 471 0.66 -6.55 21.20
N LEU A 472 -0.48 -5.92 21.49
CA LEU A 472 -0.83 -5.50 22.85
C LEU A 472 -0.86 -6.68 23.81
N ARG A 473 -1.38 -7.82 23.37
CA ARG A 473 -1.37 -9.04 24.16
C ARG A 473 0.05 -9.57 24.41
N ASN A 474 0.90 -9.60 23.39
CA ASN A 474 2.27 -10.10 23.51
C ASN A 474 3.08 -9.28 24.53
N GLU A 475 2.92 -7.96 24.55
CA GLU A 475 3.59 -7.08 25.50
C GLU A 475 3.05 -7.25 26.92
N SER A 476 1.73 -7.41 27.07
CA SER A 476 1.09 -7.37 28.38
C SER A 476 0.82 -8.71 29.04
N VAL A 477 0.90 -9.81 28.29
CA VAL A 477 0.51 -11.15 28.76
C VAL A 477 1.67 -12.14 28.51
N PRO A 478 2.67 -12.17 29.40
CA PRO A 478 3.89 -12.96 29.20
C PRO A 478 3.66 -14.45 28.97
N GLN A 479 2.58 -15.02 29.54
CA GLN A 479 2.22 -16.43 29.42
C GLN A 479 1.76 -16.82 27.99
N ASP A 480 1.41 -15.84 27.16
CA ASP A 480 0.93 -16.07 25.79
C ASP A 480 2.00 -15.84 24.73
N THR A 481 3.16 -15.26 25.09
CA THR A 481 4.24 -14.96 24.15
C THR A 481 4.70 -16.20 23.37
N GLU A 482 4.88 -17.34 24.04
CA GLU A 482 5.30 -18.59 23.37
C GLU A 482 4.25 -19.09 22.38
N LYS A 483 2.96 -18.95 22.73
CA LYS A 483 1.85 -19.34 21.85
C LYS A 483 1.78 -18.44 20.61
N ILE A 484 1.95 -17.13 20.80
CA ILE A 484 2.00 -16.16 19.70
C ILE A 484 3.23 -16.42 18.83
N GLN A 485 4.36 -16.77 19.43
CA GLN A 485 5.58 -17.13 18.71
C GLN A 485 5.36 -18.34 17.79
N GLN A 486 4.72 -19.40 18.31
CA GLN A 486 4.35 -20.59 17.54
C GLN A 486 3.37 -20.24 16.40
N LEU A 487 2.33 -19.44 16.69
CA LEU A 487 1.35 -18.97 15.70
C LEU A 487 2.02 -18.23 14.53
N LEU A 488 2.97 -17.35 14.82
CA LEU A 488 3.68 -16.53 13.83
C LEU A 488 4.85 -17.26 13.15
N LYS A 489 5.11 -18.52 13.53
CA LYS A 489 6.27 -19.33 13.10
C LYS A 489 7.59 -18.57 13.23
N GLN A 490 7.76 -17.83 14.34
CA GLN A 490 8.99 -17.08 14.63
C GLN A 490 9.89 -17.88 15.57
N SER A 491 11.20 -17.94 15.27
CA SER A 491 12.14 -18.74 16.06
C SER A 491 12.72 -18.04 17.30
N ASN A 492 12.42 -16.75 17.53
CA ASN A 492 13.02 -16.00 18.65
C ASN A 492 12.01 -15.00 19.25
N LYS A 493 11.93 -14.98 20.59
CA LYS A 493 11.00 -14.20 21.43
C LYS A 493 11.15 -12.68 21.25
N ASP A 494 12.38 -12.15 21.28
CA ASP A 494 12.66 -10.71 21.07
C ASP A 494 12.35 -10.22 19.64
N LYS A 495 12.07 -11.18 18.74
CA LYS A 495 11.64 -10.88 17.37
C LYS A 495 10.12 -10.75 17.24
N VAL A 496 9.31 -11.22 18.18
CA VAL A 496 7.84 -11.25 18.03
C VAL A 496 7.24 -9.84 18.07
N SER A 497 7.54 -9.05 19.10
CA SER A 497 7.07 -7.65 19.23
C SER A 497 7.54 -6.81 18.05
N LYS A 498 8.85 -6.85 17.75
CA LYS A 498 9.45 -6.14 16.61
C LYS A 498 8.85 -6.57 15.28
N TYR A 499 8.55 -7.85 15.11
CA TYR A 499 7.90 -8.38 13.91
C TYR A 499 6.46 -7.87 13.77
N LEU A 500 5.65 -7.98 14.83
CA LEU A 500 4.27 -7.49 14.85
C LEU A 500 4.23 -5.98 14.61
N TRP A 501 5.11 -5.23 15.26
CA TRP A 501 5.24 -3.79 15.08
C TRP A 501 5.55 -3.41 13.62
N LYS A 502 6.52 -4.09 13.02
CA LYS A 502 6.86 -3.90 11.59
C LYS A 502 5.69 -4.25 10.68
N LYS A 503 4.88 -5.26 11.01
CA LYS A 503 3.67 -5.61 10.26
C LYS A 503 2.58 -4.56 10.42
N ILE A 504 2.33 -4.05 11.62
CA ILE A 504 1.38 -2.97 11.90
C ILE A 504 1.72 -1.73 11.07
N LYS A 505 2.98 -1.23 11.15
CA LYS A 505 3.42 -0.08 10.34
C LYS A 505 3.27 -0.34 8.84
N ARG A 506 3.57 -1.56 8.37
CA ARG A 506 3.40 -1.93 6.95
C ARG A 506 1.94 -1.91 6.52
N GLU A 507 1.02 -2.49 7.30
CA GLU A 507 -0.39 -2.49 6.94
C GLU A 507 -0.98 -1.06 7.01
N PHE A 508 -0.59 -0.25 8.00
CA PHE A 508 -0.96 1.17 8.06
C PHE A 508 -0.51 1.94 6.82
N LYS A 509 0.77 1.82 6.41
CA LYS A 509 1.28 2.44 5.17
C LYS A 509 0.54 1.93 3.92
N ARG A 510 0.11 0.66 3.89
CA ARG A 510 -0.70 0.14 2.77
C ARG A 510 -2.10 0.75 2.74
N LEU A 511 -2.75 0.92 3.90
CA LEU A 511 -4.02 1.62 3.99
C LEU A 511 -3.89 3.05 3.50
N GLN A 512 -2.83 3.76 3.92
CA GLN A 512 -2.52 5.12 3.46
C GLN A 512 -2.47 5.23 1.93
N MET A 513 -1.78 4.28 1.28
CA MET A 513 -1.69 4.24 -0.19
C MET A 513 -3.03 3.97 -0.87
N ILE A 514 -3.86 3.07 -0.32
CA ILE A 514 -5.13 2.65 -0.92
C ILE A 514 -6.22 3.71 -0.70
N THR A 515 -6.27 4.32 0.48
CA THR A 515 -7.28 5.34 0.83
C THR A 515 -6.90 6.73 0.33
N ASN A 516 -5.63 6.94 -0.03
CA ASN A 516 -5.10 8.24 -0.45
C ASN A 516 -5.21 9.34 0.64
N LEU A 517 -5.27 8.93 1.91
CA LEU A 517 -5.26 9.81 3.08
C LEU A 517 -3.81 9.97 3.59
N ASN A 518 -3.48 11.12 4.19
CA ASN A 518 -2.21 11.26 4.94
C ASN A 518 -2.29 10.52 6.29
N GLU A 519 -1.19 10.47 7.06
CA GLU A 519 -1.15 9.71 8.32
C GLU A 519 -2.21 10.20 9.33
N GLU A 520 -2.36 11.51 9.49
CA GLU A 520 -3.33 12.12 10.42
C GLU A 520 -4.79 11.89 10.02
N LEU A 521 -5.15 12.10 8.76
CA LEU A 521 -6.51 11.87 8.27
C LEU A 521 -6.86 10.39 8.32
N LEU A 522 -5.90 9.51 8.02
CA LEU A 522 -6.09 8.07 8.17
C LEU A 522 -6.27 7.69 9.64
N CYS A 523 -5.52 8.31 10.56
CA CYS A 523 -5.72 8.13 12.01
C CYS A 523 -7.16 8.46 12.41
N VAL A 524 -7.64 9.66 12.07
CA VAL A 524 -9.03 10.09 12.38
C VAL A 524 -10.05 9.16 11.74
N ALA A 525 -9.86 8.81 10.46
CA ALA A 525 -10.76 7.90 9.75
C ALA A 525 -10.82 6.52 10.40
N LEU A 526 -9.68 5.96 10.83
CA LEU A 526 -9.64 4.67 11.51
C LEU A 526 -10.25 4.71 12.91
N HIS A 527 -10.05 5.79 13.68
CA HIS A 527 -10.75 5.95 14.95
C HIS A 527 -12.27 6.05 14.75
N LEU A 528 -12.75 6.84 13.78
CA LEU A 528 -14.17 6.90 13.44
C LEU A 528 -14.68 5.52 13.00
N TRP A 529 -13.92 4.82 12.17
CA TRP A 529 -14.27 3.49 11.71
C TRP A 529 -14.42 2.50 12.86
N ILE A 530 -13.50 2.49 13.85
CA ILE A 530 -13.56 1.60 15.02
C ILE A 530 -14.82 1.89 15.85
N LYS A 531 -15.15 3.17 16.05
CA LYS A 531 -16.37 3.57 16.76
C LYS A 531 -17.62 3.08 16.02
N ASP A 532 -17.73 3.38 14.73
CA ASP A 532 -18.85 2.98 13.89
C ASP A 532 -18.97 1.45 13.81
N PHE A 533 -17.84 0.75 13.74
CA PHE A 533 -17.78 -0.71 13.70
C PHE A 533 -18.37 -1.32 14.96
N HIS A 534 -18.00 -0.81 16.14
CA HIS A 534 -18.58 -1.24 17.42
C HIS A 534 -20.11 -1.06 17.42
N GLU A 535 -20.61 0.11 17.05
CA GLU A 535 -22.04 0.44 17.06
C GLU A 535 -22.84 -0.42 16.04
N LYS A 536 -22.30 -0.58 14.82
CA LYS A 536 -22.96 -1.37 13.78
C LYS A 536 -22.90 -2.86 14.03
N PHE A 537 -21.83 -3.37 14.63
CA PHE A 537 -21.71 -4.79 14.92
C PHE A 537 -22.84 -5.26 15.83
N GLU A 538 -23.14 -4.51 16.89
CA GLU A 538 -24.26 -4.82 17.80
C GLU A 538 -25.62 -4.80 17.08
N THR A 539 -25.76 -3.98 16.04
CA THR A 539 -26.98 -3.94 15.21
C THR A 539 -27.03 -5.12 14.24
N TRP A 540 -25.91 -5.48 13.64
CA TRP A 540 -25.82 -6.58 12.67
C TRP A 540 -25.92 -7.96 13.31
N TYR A 541 -25.38 -8.10 14.52
CA TYR A 541 -25.28 -9.35 15.25
C TYR A 541 -25.64 -9.13 16.73
N PRO A 542 -26.92 -8.85 17.05
CA PRO A 542 -27.35 -8.51 18.42
C PRO A 542 -27.11 -9.64 19.44
N LYS A 543 -26.98 -10.89 18.97
CA LYS A 543 -26.63 -12.06 19.79
C LYS A 543 -25.15 -12.45 19.70
N GLY A 544 -24.33 -11.69 18.96
CA GLY A 544 -22.99 -12.09 18.54
C GLY A 544 -23.01 -13.11 17.40
N LEU A 545 -21.82 -13.48 16.91
CA LEU A 545 -21.66 -14.59 15.98
C LEU A 545 -21.87 -15.92 16.72
N LEU A 546 -22.78 -16.74 16.19
CA LEU A 546 -23.19 -18.01 16.80
C LEU A 546 -22.06 -19.06 16.81
N ASN A 547 -21.16 -19.00 15.83
CA ASN A 547 -19.96 -19.83 15.73
C ASN A 547 -18.88 -19.12 14.90
N ASN A 548 -17.67 -19.69 14.84
CA ASN A 548 -16.55 -19.16 14.06
C ASN A 548 -16.18 -20.10 12.90
N THR A 549 -17.18 -20.65 12.22
CA THR A 549 -16.95 -21.38 10.98
C THR A 549 -16.37 -20.44 9.91
N LEU A 550 -15.66 -21.00 8.92
CA LEU A 550 -15.08 -20.23 7.83
C LEU A 550 -16.14 -19.45 7.05
N GLU A 551 -17.29 -20.06 6.85
CA GLU A 551 -18.45 -19.46 6.17
C GLU A 551 -18.97 -18.23 6.92
N VAL A 552 -19.19 -18.34 8.24
CA VAL A 552 -19.68 -17.20 9.06
C VAL A 552 -18.67 -16.05 9.08
N VAL A 553 -17.38 -16.36 9.07
CA VAL A 553 -16.33 -15.33 9.02
C VAL A 553 -16.27 -14.66 7.65
N TYR A 554 -16.43 -15.41 6.56
CA TYR A 554 -16.53 -14.84 5.22
C TYR A 554 -17.75 -13.93 5.09
N GLU A 555 -18.90 -14.36 5.60
CA GLU A 555 -20.12 -13.57 5.55
C GLU A 555 -19.98 -12.25 6.35
N PHE A 556 -19.31 -12.32 7.51
CA PHE A 556 -18.93 -11.14 8.28
C PHE A 556 -17.97 -10.21 7.52
N GLU A 557 -16.91 -10.74 6.91
CA GLU A 557 -15.95 -9.97 6.11
C GLU A 557 -16.62 -9.32 4.89
N GLU A 558 -17.50 -10.03 4.19
CA GLU A 558 -18.24 -9.49 3.04
C GLU A 558 -19.19 -8.37 3.45
N LYS A 559 -19.84 -8.50 4.62
CA LYS A 559 -20.71 -7.45 5.15
C LYS A 559 -19.91 -6.19 5.51
N LEU A 560 -18.74 -6.37 6.12
CA LEU A 560 -17.80 -5.27 6.37
C LEU A 560 -17.37 -4.59 5.06
N ASP A 561 -17.01 -5.38 4.05
CA ASP A 561 -16.56 -4.83 2.75
C ASP A 561 -17.67 -4.03 2.07
N LYS A 562 -18.90 -4.56 2.02
CA LYS A 562 -20.06 -3.87 1.46
C LYS A 562 -20.31 -2.55 2.17
N GLU A 563 -20.33 -2.55 3.50
CA GLU A 563 -20.60 -1.35 4.30
C GLU A 563 -19.51 -0.28 4.16
N TYR A 564 -18.25 -0.67 4.21
CA TYR A 564 -17.13 0.27 4.37
C TYR A 564 -16.32 0.48 3.09
N SER A 565 -16.71 -0.12 1.96
CA SER A 565 -16.00 0.01 0.68
C SER A 565 -15.81 1.45 0.19
N THR A 566 -16.70 2.37 0.57
CA THR A 566 -16.63 3.80 0.21
C THR A 566 -16.37 4.72 1.41
N PHE A 567 -16.23 4.17 2.61
CA PHE A 567 -16.10 4.94 3.86
C PHE A 567 -14.93 5.93 3.80
N PHE A 568 -13.78 5.48 3.32
CA PHE A 568 -12.56 6.31 3.26
C PHE A 568 -12.58 7.40 2.17
N ASN A 569 -13.62 7.47 1.34
CA ASN A 569 -13.75 8.54 0.34
C ASN A 569 -14.22 9.87 0.94
N ARG A 570 -14.61 9.91 2.22
CA ARG A 570 -15.16 11.09 2.92
C ARG A 570 -14.08 12.04 3.45
N LYS A 571 -13.10 12.40 2.61
CA LYS A 571 -11.93 13.23 3.01
C LYS A 571 -12.33 14.53 3.72
N THR A 572 -13.36 15.22 3.25
CA THR A 572 -13.85 16.48 3.83
C THR A 572 -14.41 16.30 5.25
N GLU A 573 -15.05 15.16 5.53
CA GLU A 573 -15.52 14.80 6.88
C GLU A 573 -14.32 14.58 7.80
N PHE A 574 -13.31 13.83 7.35
CA PHE A 574 -12.11 13.56 8.15
C PHE A 574 -11.32 14.83 8.47
N ILE A 575 -11.25 15.78 7.53
CA ILE A 575 -10.64 17.11 7.78
C ILE A 575 -11.40 17.85 8.90
N LYS A 576 -12.73 17.88 8.85
CA LYS A 576 -13.56 18.52 9.89
C LYS A 576 -13.33 17.87 11.26
N LEU A 577 -13.29 16.54 11.32
CA LEU A 577 -13.06 15.80 12.56
C LEU A 577 -11.62 16.02 13.09
N ARG A 578 -10.62 16.06 12.21
CA ARG A 578 -9.24 16.40 12.58
C ARG A 578 -9.15 17.80 13.17
N ASN A 579 -9.80 18.79 12.56
CA ASN A 579 -9.81 20.16 13.08
C ASN A 579 -10.50 20.27 14.45
N LYS A 580 -11.50 19.42 14.73
CA LYS A 580 -12.14 19.30 16.05
C LYS A 580 -11.29 18.57 17.09
N SER A 581 -10.32 17.77 16.65
CA SER A 581 -9.45 16.99 17.52
C SER A 581 -8.36 17.82 18.19
N GLU A 582 -8.26 19.11 17.85
CA GLU A 582 -7.35 20.07 18.49
C GLU A 582 -7.88 20.45 19.88
N THR A 583 -7.10 20.17 20.93
CA THR A 583 -7.45 20.49 22.32
C THR A 583 -7.33 21.98 22.63
N GLU A 584 -6.46 22.70 21.92
CA GLU A 584 -6.36 24.15 22.00
C GLU A 584 -7.35 24.79 21.02
N SER A 585 -8.26 25.61 21.55
CA SER A 585 -9.28 26.26 20.73
C SER A 585 -8.65 27.04 19.56
N ASN A 586 -8.95 26.62 18.33
CA ASN A 586 -8.53 27.30 17.10
C ASN A 586 -9.12 28.72 16.96
N HIS A 587 -9.98 29.15 17.88
CA HIS A 587 -10.74 30.40 17.79
C HIS A 587 -9.87 31.67 17.82
N TYR A 588 -8.62 31.61 18.28
CA TYR A 588 -7.80 32.81 18.48
C TYR A 588 -6.74 33.10 17.41
N ASN A 589 -6.60 32.28 16.35
CA ASN A 589 -5.61 32.55 15.30
C ASN A 589 -6.19 32.42 13.89
N MET A 590 -6.90 33.46 13.42
CA MET A 590 -7.45 33.52 12.06
C MET A 590 -6.38 33.27 10.98
N ARG A 591 -5.14 33.71 11.20
CA ARG A 591 -4.04 33.54 10.23
C ARG A 591 -3.62 32.08 10.06
N LEU A 592 -3.59 31.32 11.15
CA LEU A 592 -3.34 29.88 11.08
C LEU A 592 -4.50 29.16 10.39
N PHE A 593 -5.75 29.55 10.66
CA PHE A 593 -6.92 28.99 9.97
C PHE A 593 -6.87 29.25 8.46
N GLU A 594 -6.51 30.46 8.05
CA GLU A 594 -6.29 30.81 6.64
C GLU A 594 -5.18 29.97 6.00
N LEU A 595 -4.04 29.83 6.68
CA LEU A 595 -2.92 29.00 6.20
C LEU A 595 -3.36 27.54 6.03
N MET A 596 -4.06 26.96 7.01
CA MET A 596 -4.57 25.60 6.93
C MET A 596 -5.57 25.44 5.79
N SER A 597 -6.43 26.42 5.57
CA SER A 597 -7.39 26.40 4.46
C SER A 597 -6.72 26.49 3.09
N GLU A 598 -5.59 27.20 2.99
CA GLU A 598 -4.74 27.23 1.79
C GLU A 598 -4.01 25.90 1.56
N ILE A 599 -3.47 25.28 2.62
CA ILE A 599 -2.80 23.97 2.56
C ILE A 599 -3.78 22.85 2.17
N GLU A 600 -5.00 22.87 2.73
CA GLU A 600 -6.03 21.86 2.53
C GLU A 600 -6.88 22.07 1.27
N GLU A 601 -6.68 23.20 0.58
CA GLU A 601 -7.46 23.63 -0.59
C GLU A 601 -8.97 23.75 -0.32
N THR A 602 -9.34 24.15 0.90
CA THR A 602 -10.73 24.39 1.28
C THR A 602 -11.15 25.85 1.06
N LYS A 603 -10.18 26.75 0.88
CA LYS A 603 -10.39 28.17 0.55
C LYS A 603 -10.69 28.33 -0.94
N GLU A 604 -11.82 28.97 -1.27
CA GLU A 604 -12.07 29.44 -2.63
C GLU A 604 -11.08 30.56 -2.98
N LEU A 605 -10.28 30.35 -4.03
CA LEU A 605 -9.33 31.33 -4.50
C LEU A 605 -10.00 32.25 -5.52
N ASN A 606 -10.14 33.54 -5.19
CA ASN A 606 -10.59 34.55 -6.14
C ASN A 606 -9.54 34.81 -7.24
N GLU A 607 -9.95 35.47 -8.33
CA GLU A 607 -9.06 35.73 -9.47
C GLU A 607 -7.86 36.59 -9.09
N CYS A 608 -8.04 37.60 -8.25
CA CYS A 608 -6.95 38.44 -7.76
C CYS A 608 -5.86 37.62 -7.05
N TYR A 609 -6.24 36.71 -6.15
CA TYR A 609 -5.29 35.85 -5.44
C TYR A 609 -4.55 34.91 -6.40
N LYS A 610 -5.24 34.34 -7.41
CA LYS A 610 -4.61 33.49 -8.43
C LYS A 610 -3.61 34.26 -9.30
N ILE A 611 -3.89 35.52 -9.61
CA ILE A 611 -3.02 36.38 -10.40
C ILE A 611 -1.82 36.85 -9.56
N GLU A 612 -2.06 37.31 -8.33
CA GLU A 612 -1.03 37.84 -7.43
C GLU A 612 -0.03 36.78 -6.97
N HIS A 613 -0.51 35.58 -6.63
CA HIS A 613 0.33 34.52 -6.07
C HIS A 613 0.68 33.40 -7.05
N LEU A 614 0.12 33.42 -8.26
CA LEU A 614 0.31 32.37 -9.27
C LEU A 614 0.12 30.95 -8.73
N SER A 615 -0.86 30.74 -7.85
CA SER A 615 -1.08 29.47 -7.15
C SER A 615 -1.21 28.27 -8.10
N GLN A 616 -1.70 28.50 -9.32
CA GLN A 616 -1.76 27.54 -10.42
C GLN A 616 -0.40 27.00 -10.92
N LEU A 617 0.71 27.69 -10.66
CA LEU A 617 2.06 27.17 -10.94
C LEU A 617 2.60 26.37 -9.75
N PHE A 618 2.03 26.55 -8.56
CA PHE A 618 2.41 25.88 -7.32
C PHE A 618 1.45 24.75 -6.95
N LEU A 619 1.08 23.95 -7.95
CA LEU A 619 0.26 22.76 -7.75
C LEU A 619 1.08 21.57 -7.23
N GLU A 620 0.42 20.61 -6.58
CA GLU A 620 1.08 19.44 -6.00
C GLU A 620 1.83 18.62 -7.05
N ILE A 621 3.00 18.10 -6.67
CA ILE A 621 3.79 17.16 -7.49
C ILE A 621 3.76 15.80 -6.81
N ARG A 622 3.13 14.83 -7.48
CA ARG A 622 3.03 13.47 -6.97
C ARG A 622 3.36 12.45 -8.05
N PRO A 623 4.34 11.55 -7.81
CA PRO A 623 4.51 10.39 -8.67
C PRO A 623 3.26 9.49 -8.56
N LEU A 624 2.63 9.25 -9.69
CA LEU A 624 1.51 8.32 -9.79
C LEU A 624 2.06 6.89 -9.78
N SER A 625 1.77 6.14 -8.72
CA SER A 625 2.06 4.71 -8.66
C SER A 625 0.87 3.90 -9.18
N TRP A 626 1.13 2.64 -9.55
CA TRP A 626 0.10 1.65 -9.86
C TRP A 626 -1.02 1.60 -8.81
N ARG A 627 -0.66 1.74 -7.53
CA ARG A 627 -1.62 1.71 -6.42
C ARG A 627 -2.50 2.96 -6.37
N ASN A 628 -1.95 4.13 -6.69
CA ASN A 628 -2.72 5.37 -6.78
C ASN A 628 -3.75 5.29 -7.91
N LEU A 629 -3.39 4.65 -9.03
CA LEU A 629 -4.33 4.45 -10.14
C LEU A 629 -5.41 3.40 -9.78
N SER A 630 -5.01 2.31 -9.12
CA SER A 630 -5.93 1.29 -8.62
C SER A 630 -6.97 1.85 -7.66
N SER A 631 -6.60 2.75 -6.74
CA SER A 631 -7.56 3.38 -5.82
C SER A 631 -8.58 4.25 -6.56
N VAL A 632 -8.16 5.01 -7.59
CA VAL A 632 -9.07 5.81 -8.42
C VAL A 632 -10.09 4.94 -9.15
N PHE A 633 -9.65 3.81 -9.72
CA PHE A 633 -10.54 2.84 -10.37
C PHE A 633 -11.52 2.20 -9.38
N ASN A 634 -11.04 1.85 -8.19
CA ASN A 634 -11.87 1.27 -7.13
C ASN A 634 -12.91 2.25 -6.56
N ALA A 635 -12.58 3.54 -6.53
CA ALA A 635 -13.50 4.59 -6.08
C ALA A 635 -14.52 5.00 -7.15
N ASN A 636 -14.27 4.70 -8.44
CA ASN A 636 -15.15 5.08 -9.54
C ASN A 636 -15.60 3.87 -10.38
N PRO A 637 -16.74 3.25 -10.03
CA PRO A 637 -17.28 2.10 -10.75
C PRO A 637 -17.49 2.37 -12.26
N SER A 638 -17.86 3.59 -12.63
CA SER A 638 -18.04 3.95 -14.05
C SER A 638 -16.71 3.86 -14.83
N LEU A 639 -15.59 4.25 -14.20
CA LEU A 639 -14.27 4.15 -14.80
C LEU A 639 -13.84 2.68 -14.95
N ALA A 640 -14.09 1.87 -13.93
CA ALA A 640 -13.81 0.43 -13.98
C ALA A 640 -14.62 -0.29 -15.07
N ASN A 641 -15.88 0.10 -15.26
CA ASN A 641 -16.74 -0.43 -16.31
C ASN A 641 -16.32 0.01 -17.71
N ASN A 642 -15.89 1.27 -17.87
CA ASN A 642 -15.42 1.81 -19.14
C ASN A 642 -14.07 1.22 -19.57
N TYR A 643 -13.23 0.82 -18.61
CA TYR A 643 -11.90 0.25 -18.87
C TYR A 643 -11.68 -1.06 -18.10
N PRO A 644 -12.43 -2.14 -18.43
CA PRO A 644 -12.53 -3.35 -17.61
C PRO A 644 -11.24 -4.19 -17.57
N LEU A 645 -10.40 -4.09 -18.60
CA LEU A 645 -9.07 -4.74 -18.65
C LEU A 645 -8.06 -4.00 -17.74
N ILE A 646 -8.06 -2.67 -17.80
CA ILE A 646 -7.22 -1.84 -16.91
C ILE A 646 -7.66 -2.06 -15.47
N ALA A 647 -8.97 -2.07 -15.20
CA ALA A 647 -9.51 -2.36 -13.88
C ALA A 647 -9.10 -3.74 -13.36
N GLN A 648 -9.08 -4.77 -14.22
CA GLN A 648 -8.62 -6.11 -13.83
C GLN A 648 -7.14 -6.11 -13.46
N LEU A 649 -6.28 -5.52 -14.30
CA LEU A 649 -4.85 -5.41 -14.04
C LEU A 649 -4.60 -4.67 -12.72
N LEU A 650 -5.25 -3.52 -12.54
CA LEU A 650 -5.11 -2.69 -11.33
C LEU A 650 -5.60 -3.38 -10.05
N ASN A 651 -6.48 -4.37 -10.17
CA ASN A 651 -7.00 -5.15 -9.05
C ASN A 651 -6.14 -6.37 -8.69
N TRP A 652 -5.19 -6.77 -9.54
CA TRP A 652 -4.26 -7.83 -9.18
C TRP A 652 -3.26 -7.39 -8.13
N ASP A 653 -2.80 -8.36 -7.34
CA ASP A 653 -1.75 -8.11 -6.37
C ASP A 653 -0.37 -8.05 -7.03
N GLN A 654 0.67 -7.74 -6.25
CA GLN A 654 2.04 -7.68 -6.77
C GLN A 654 2.55 -9.02 -7.34
N GLY A 655 1.81 -10.11 -7.20
CA GLY A 655 2.10 -11.41 -7.80
C GLY A 655 2.11 -11.36 -9.32
N ILE A 656 1.42 -10.38 -9.93
CA ILE A 656 1.45 -10.14 -11.39
C ILE A 656 2.86 -9.99 -11.94
N TRP A 657 3.73 -9.29 -11.20
CA TRP A 657 5.11 -9.01 -11.61
C TRP A 657 5.97 -10.27 -11.65
N TYR A 658 5.50 -11.36 -11.05
CA TYR A 658 6.22 -12.64 -11.03
C TYR A 658 5.77 -13.57 -12.16
N LEU A 659 4.73 -13.22 -12.94
CA LEU A 659 4.33 -13.96 -14.15
C LEU A 659 5.47 -14.08 -15.15
N GLN A 660 6.28 -13.03 -15.30
CA GLN A 660 7.44 -13.01 -16.19
C GLN A 660 8.50 -14.08 -15.86
N TYR A 661 8.51 -14.61 -14.64
CA TYR A 661 9.44 -15.66 -14.21
C TYR A 661 8.92 -17.07 -14.49
N LEU A 662 7.64 -17.23 -14.85
CA LEU A 662 7.03 -18.54 -15.10
C LEU A 662 7.76 -19.37 -16.16
N PRO A 663 8.19 -18.82 -17.33
CA PRO A 663 8.95 -19.60 -18.31
C PRO A 663 10.31 -20.06 -17.78
N VAL A 664 10.94 -19.25 -16.94
CA VAL A 664 12.24 -19.55 -16.34
C VAL A 664 12.11 -20.67 -15.30
N ILE A 665 11.07 -20.63 -14.46
CA ILE A 665 10.76 -21.68 -13.50
C ILE A 665 10.43 -23.00 -14.23
N ALA A 666 9.63 -22.93 -15.29
CA ALA A 666 9.28 -24.09 -16.11
C ALA A 666 10.52 -24.76 -16.72
N ASN A 667 11.47 -23.98 -17.23
CA ASN A 667 12.73 -24.51 -17.80
C ASN A 667 13.60 -25.19 -16.75
N LEU A 668 13.67 -24.64 -15.53
CA LEU A 668 14.41 -25.28 -14.44
C LEU A 668 13.80 -26.63 -14.08
N ILE A 669 12.47 -26.70 -13.94
CA ILE A 669 11.77 -27.96 -13.65
C ILE A 669 11.96 -28.96 -14.80
N LYS A 670 11.86 -28.52 -16.05
CA LYS A 670 12.10 -29.36 -17.23
C LYS A 670 13.51 -29.95 -17.23
N TYR A 671 14.53 -29.14 -16.89
CA TYR A 671 15.91 -29.60 -16.77
C TYR A 671 16.06 -30.65 -15.67
N VAL A 672 15.57 -30.35 -14.47
CA VAL A 672 15.63 -31.28 -13.33
C VAL A 672 14.95 -32.61 -13.66
N HIS A 673 13.79 -32.53 -14.28
CA HIS A 673 13.01 -33.70 -14.64
C HIS A 673 13.70 -34.59 -15.69
N ASN A 674 14.28 -33.98 -16.72
CA ASN A 674 14.96 -34.70 -17.79
C ASN A 674 16.27 -35.35 -17.34
N GLU A 675 17.08 -34.63 -16.54
CA GLU A 675 18.42 -35.10 -16.14
C GLU A 675 18.36 -36.07 -14.96
N TYR A 676 17.50 -35.84 -13.98
CA TYR A 676 17.54 -36.59 -12.71
C TYR A 676 16.33 -37.49 -12.52
N SER A 677 15.11 -36.97 -12.68
CA SER A 677 13.89 -37.75 -12.36
C SER A 677 13.61 -38.93 -13.30
N ARG A 678 14.21 -38.94 -14.50
CA ARG A 678 14.13 -40.06 -15.44
C ARG A 678 15.22 -41.12 -15.27
N GLN A 679 16.27 -40.80 -14.51
CA GLN A 679 17.49 -41.62 -14.41
C GLN A 679 17.72 -42.20 -13.02
N LEU A 680 17.11 -41.61 -11.98
CA LEU A 680 17.39 -41.91 -10.58
C LEU A 680 16.13 -42.27 -9.81
N LEU A 681 16.26 -43.17 -8.84
CA LEU A 681 15.18 -43.54 -7.92
C LEU A 681 14.89 -42.39 -6.93
N PRO A 682 13.68 -42.32 -6.31
CA PRO A 682 13.34 -41.28 -5.32
C PRO A 682 14.37 -41.13 -4.20
N ASP A 683 14.87 -42.25 -3.66
CA ASP A 683 15.88 -42.25 -2.59
C ASP A 683 17.25 -41.67 -3.03
N GLU A 684 17.57 -41.76 -4.32
CA GLU A 684 18.78 -41.19 -4.93
C GLU A 684 18.58 -39.70 -5.22
N LEU A 685 17.36 -39.28 -5.58
CA LEU A 685 16.99 -37.87 -5.76
C LEU A 685 17.07 -37.08 -4.44
N TYR A 686 16.76 -37.70 -3.29
CA TYR A 686 16.95 -37.09 -1.97
C TYR A 686 18.40 -36.66 -1.68
N GLN A 687 19.38 -37.31 -2.30
CA GLN A 687 20.80 -37.04 -2.09
C GLN A 687 21.33 -35.90 -2.98
N ILE A 688 20.60 -35.52 -4.04
CA ILE A 688 21.02 -34.48 -4.97
C ILE A 688 20.68 -33.11 -4.38
N LYS A 689 21.71 -32.28 -4.20
CA LYS A 689 21.56 -30.92 -3.71
C LYS A 689 21.45 -29.95 -4.88
N ILE A 690 20.78 -28.83 -4.65
CA ILE A 690 20.69 -27.75 -5.64
C ILE A 690 22.08 -27.26 -6.07
N VAL A 691 23.08 -27.20 -5.18
CA VAL A 691 24.50 -26.91 -5.55
C VAL A 691 24.94 -27.72 -6.75
N ASP A 692 24.61 -29.01 -6.78
CA ASP A 692 25.09 -29.96 -7.79
C ASP A 692 24.49 -29.65 -9.17
N ILE A 693 23.28 -29.08 -9.20
CA ILE A 693 22.60 -28.62 -10.43
C ILE A 693 23.19 -27.27 -10.88
N LEU A 694 23.39 -26.36 -9.92
CA LEU A 694 23.86 -24.99 -10.19
C LEU A 694 25.31 -24.95 -10.71
N THR A 695 26.10 -25.96 -10.39
CA THR A 695 27.49 -26.08 -10.85
C THR A 695 27.59 -26.62 -12.28
N GLN A 696 26.57 -27.33 -12.78
CA GLN A 696 26.59 -27.94 -14.11
C GLN A 696 26.33 -26.94 -15.25
N LYS A 697 25.45 -25.94 -15.06
CA LYS A 697 25.14 -24.94 -16.09
C LYS A 697 24.96 -23.54 -15.53
N HIS A 698 25.57 -22.55 -16.19
CA HIS A 698 25.40 -21.14 -15.85
C HIS A 698 23.93 -20.69 -15.89
N GLN A 699 23.17 -21.16 -16.88
CA GLN A 699 21.73 -20.83 -17.01
C GLN A 699 20.91 -21.29 -15.80
N CYS A 700 21.24 -22.42 -15.17
CA CYS A 700 20.57 -22.91 -13.97
C CYS A 700 20.75 -21.96 -12.78
N LYS A 701 21.89 -21.25 -12.67
CA LYS A 701 22.10 -20.20 -11.66
C LYS A 701 21.14 -19.04 -11.84
N THR A 702 20.96 -18.58 -13.08
CA THR A 702 20.00 -17.51 -13.39
C THR A 702 18.57 -17.97 -13.10
N TRP A 703 18.20 -19.19 -13.51
CA TRP A 703 16.87 -19.73 -13.28
C TRP A 703 16.54 -19.90 -11.80
N TRP A 704 17.53 -20.38 -11.03
CA TRP A 704 17.42 -20.51 -9.58
C TRP A 704 17.27 -19.15 -8.89
N GLY A 705 18.00 -18.13 -9.34
CA GLY A 705 17.84 -16.76 -8.85
C GLY A 705 16.40 -16.25 -9.02
N HIS A 706 15.80 -16.47 -10.20
CA HIS A 706 14.41 -16.08 -10.46
C HIS A 706 13.39 -16.91 -9.67
N LEU A 707 13.64 -18.21 -9.49
CA LEU A 707 12.83 -19.06 -8.63
C LEU A 707 12.88 -18.58 -7.17
N ILE A 708 14.04 -18.21 -6.64
CA ILE A 708 14.18 -17.66 -5.29
C ILE A 708 13.38 -16.36 -5.14
N LEU A 709 13.42 -15.46 -6.13
CA LEU A 709 12.62 -14.23 -6.09
C LEU A 709 11.12 -14.55 -6.00
N CYS A 710 10.66 -15.47 -6.85
CA CYS A 710 9.27 -15.92 -6.86
C CYS A 710 8.88 -16.61 -5.54
N TRP A 711 9.70 -17.55 -5.07
CA TRP A 711 9.51 -18.28 -3.83
C TRP A 711 9.48 -17.36 -2.61
N ASN A 712 10.41 -16.40 -2.52
CA ASN A 712 10.47 -15.46 -1.40
C ASN A 712 9.29 -14.48 -1.37
N TYR A 713 8.65 -14.25 -2.52
CA TYR A 713 7.43 -13.48 -2.58
C TYR A 713 6.22 -14.29 -2.12
N PHE A 714 6.08 -15.53 -2.62
CA PHE A 714 4.91 -16.37 -2.35
C PHE A 714 5.01 -17.20 -1.06
N THR A 715 6.17 -17.31 -0.41
CA THR A 715 6.33 -18.10 0.81
C THR A 715 6.83 -17.28 1.99
N ASN A 716 6.46 -17.71 3.20
CA ASN A 716 7.03 -17.14 4.42
C ASN A 716 8.41 -17.73 4.76
N GLN A 717 8.80 -18.83 4.11
CA GLN A 717 10.10 -19.46 4.26
C GLN A 717 11.09 -18.80 3.30
N LYS A 718 11.75 -17.74 3.77
CA LYS A 718 12.73 -17.03 2.95
C LYS A 718 13.93 -17.92 2.65
N LEU A 719 14.12 -18.24 1.37
CA LEU A 719 15.34 -18.80 0.84
C LEU A 719 16.38 -17.70 0.69
N LYS A 720 17.54 -17.88 1.33
CA LYS A 720 18.70 -17.02 1.06
C LYS A 720 19.33 -17.44 -0.27
N TYR A 721 19.90 -16.49 -1.01
CA TYR A 721 20.60 -16.76 -2.26
C TYR A 721 21.74 -17.81 -2.12
N ASN A 722 22.35 -17.89 -0.92
CA ASN A 722 23.41 -18.84 -0.58
C ASN A 722 22.88 -20.17 0.01
N TYR A 723 21.57 -20.35 0.11
CA TYR A 723 20.97 -21.58 0.65
C TYR A 723 20.87 -22.63 -0.47
N GLN A 724 21.99 -23.31 -0.74
CA GLN A 724 22.13 -24.24 -1.86
C GLN A 724 22.13 -25.73 -1.42
N ASN A 725 22.22 -25.99 -0.11
CA ASN A 725 22.21 -27.33 0.49
C ASN A 725 20.78 -27.86 0.75
N ILE A 726 19.85 -27.63 -0.16
CA ILE A 726 18.49 -28.18 -0.04
C ILE A 726 18.33 -29.32 -1.06
N PRO A 727 17.71 -30.46 -0.68
CA PRO A 727 17.40 -31.53 -1.62
C PRO A 727 16.50 -31.03 -2.76
N ILE A 728 16.80 -31.47 -3.98
CA ILE A 728 16.07 -31.11 -5.19
C ILE A 728 14.57 -31.48 -5.13
N GLU A 729 14.24 -32.55 -4.40
CA GLU A 729 12.86 -33.05 -4.24
C GLU A 729 11.95 -32.06 -3.52
N GLN A 730 12.48 -31.24 -2.61
CA GLN A 730 11.67 -30.24 -1.90
C GLN A 730 11.12 -29.14 -2.82
N PHE A 731 11.66 -29.01 -4.03
CA PHE A 731 11.25 -27.96 -4.97
C PHE A 731 10.83 -28.47 -6.33
N CYS A 732 11.43 -29.53 -6.88
CA CYS A 732 11.32 -29.81 -8.32
C CYS A 732 10.84 -31.24 -8.65
N VAL A 733 10.58 -32.09 -7.66
CA VAL A 733 10.13 -33.47 -7.88
C VAL A 733 8.79 -33.70 -7.20
N ILE A 734 7.83 -34.25 -7.94
CA ILE A 734 6.54 -34.68 -7.42
C ILE A 734 6.69 -36.14 -7.02
N ASN A 735 6.89 -36.38 -5.73
CA ASN A 735 6.77 -37.72 -5.19
C ASN A 735 5.29 -37.98 -4.89
N SER A 736 4.65 -38.85 -5.66
CA SER A 736 3.22 -39.20 -5.51
C SER A 736 2.90 -39.89 -4.18
N ASP A 737 3.92 -40.41 -3.49
CA ASP A 737 3.80 -41.08 -2.19
C ASP A 737 4.19 -40.18 -1.01
N ALA A 738 4.75 -38.99 -1.25
CA ALA A 738 5.08 -38.05 -0.20
C ALA A 738 3.81 -37.32 0.26
N ASN A 739 3.31 -37.74 1.41
CA ASN A 739 2.14 -37.22 2.11
C ASN A 739 2.39 -35.79 2.68
N ASN A 740 2.98 -34.91 1.87
CA ASN A 740 3.57 -33.67 2.36
C ASN A 740 2.57 -32.51 2.30
N SER A 741 2.07 -32.18 3.48
CA SER A 741 1.49 -30.90 3.92
C SER A 741 2.43 -29.68 3.75
N GLN A 742 3.38 -29.73 2.81
CA GLN A 742 4.36 -28.67 2.55
C GLN A 742 4.05 -27.98 1.22
N PHE A 743 3.95 -26.65 1.30
CA PHE A 743 3.86 -25.73 0.16
C PHE A 743 4.94 -26.05 -0.89
N ASN A 744 4.53 -26.35 -2.13
CA ASN A 744 5.42 -26.79 -3.22
C ASN A 744 5.43 -25.75 -4.37
N ILE A 745 6.52 -25.64 -5.15
CA ILE A 745 6.67 -24.70 -6.29
C ILE A 745 5.49 -24.80 -7.27
N TYR A 746 4.91 -25.99 -7.42
CA TYR A 746 3.77 -26.23 -8.31
C TYR A 746 2.52 -25.45 -7.89
N GLN A 747 2.35 -25.15 -6.59
CA GLN A 747 1.27 -24.26 -6.13
C GLN A 747 1.50 -22.82 -6.59
N ILE A 748 2.76 -22.36 -6.64
CA ILE A 748 3.12 -21.06 -7.20
C ILE A 748 2.84 -21.04 -8.70
N ILE A 749 3.28 -22.07 -9.44
CA ILE A 749 3.04 -22.21 -10.88
C ILE A 749 1.55 -22.17 -11.18
N ARG A 750 0.74 -23.00 -10.51
CA ARG A 750 -0.72 -23.02 -10.67
C ARG A 750 -1.38 -21.69 -10.32
N PHE A 751 -0.83 -20.95 -9.36
CA PHE A 751 -1.30 -19.61 -9.06
C PHE A 751 -1.02 -18.65 -10.21
N LEU A 752 0.21 -18.62 -10.71
CA LEU A 752 0.65 -17.79 -11.82
C LEU A 752 -0.11 -18.11 -13.12
N GLU A 753 -0.23 -19.39 -13.48
CA GLU A 753 -1.00 -19.84 -14.65
C GLU A 753 -2.47 -19.42 -14.56
N GLN A 754 -3.09 -19.56 -13.39
CA GLN A 754 -4.48 -19.12 -13.22
C GLN A 754 -4.62 -17.61 -13.45
N GLN A 755 -3.70 -16.79 -12.91
CA GLN A 755 -3.74 -15.33 -13.11
C GLN A 755 -3.56 -14.96 -14.59
N GLN A 756 -2.61 -15.59 -15.28
CA GLN A 756 -2.41 -15.42 -16.73
C GLN A 756 -3.68 -15.79 -17.51
N ASN A 757 -4.28 -16.94 -17.22
CA ASN A 757 -5.44 -17.45 -17.94
C ASN A 757 -6.72 -16.66 -17.64
N GLU A 758 -6.92 -16.18 -16.41
CA GLU A 758 -8.01 -15.28 -16.03
C GLU A 758 -7.98 -13.97 -16.82
N PHE A 759 -6.78 -13.45 -17.08
CA PHE A 759 -6.61 -12.27 -17.93
C PHE A 759 -7.00 -12.53 -19.37
N LEU A 760 -6.43 -13.58 -19.96
CA LEU A 760 -6.64 -13.92 -21.36
C LEU A 760 -8.13 -14.19 -21.62
N LYS A 761 -8.82 -14.89 -20.70
CA LYS A 761 -10.27 -15.09 -20.76
C LYS A 761 -11.05 -13.78 -20.76
N LYS A 762 -10.69 -12.81 -19.92
CA LYS A 762 -11.37 -11.52 -19.88
C LYS A 762 -11.03 -10.66 -21.10
N PHE A 763 -9.79 -10.72 -21.57
CA PHE A 763 -9.34 -10.08 -22.80
C PHE A 763 -10.11 -10.60 -24.01
N GLU A 764 -10.27 -11.92 -24.16
CA GLU A 764 -11.06 -12.54 -25.22
C GLU A 764 -12.52 -12.09 -25.16
N ARG A 765 -13.16 -12.15 -23.98
CA ARG A 765 -14.55 -11.66 -23.81
C ARG A 765 -14.70 -10.20 -24.23
N PHE A 766 -13.76 -9.34 -23.83
CA PHE A 766 -13.78 -7.92 -24.20
C PHE A 766 -13.56 -7.73 -25.70
N LYS A 767 -12.60 -8.47 -26.29
CA LYS A 767 -12.31 -8.44 -27.72
C LYS A 767 -13.53 -8.85 -28.54
N SER A 768 -14.21 -9.93 -28.18
CA SER A 768 -15.43 -10.39 -28.87
C SER A 768 -16.56 -9.36 -28.83
N SER A 769 -16.79 -8.71 -27.68
CA SER A 769 -17.76 -7.61 -27.58
C SER A 769 -17.35 -6.38 -28.38
N TYR A 770 -16.05 -6.06 -28.45
CA TYR A 770 -15.54 -4.94 -29.24
C TYR A 770 -15.59 -5.19 -30.75
N ILE A 771 -15.32 -6.44 -31.18
CA ILE A 771 -15.44 -6.87 -32.58
C ILE A 771 -16.90 -6.82 -33.03
N GLN A 772 -17.86 -7.28 -32.22
CA GLN A 772 -19.29 -7.11 -32.54
C GLN A 772 -19.68 -5.64 -32.77
N ILE A 773 -19.14 -4.72 -31.94
CA ILE A 773 -19.38 -3.27 -32.09
C ILE A 773 -18.73 -2.69 -33.36
N ILE A 774 -17.67 -3.30 -33.88
CA ILE A 774 -16.99 -2.92 -35.13
C ILE A 774 -17.70 -3.54 -36.34
N GLU A 775 -18.13 -4.79 -36.26
CA GLU A 775 -18.89 -5.50 -37.30
C GLU A 775 -20.24 -4.83 -37.56
N GLU A 776 -20.94 -4.39 -36.50
CA GLU A 776 -22.16 -3.56 -36.63
C GLU A 776 -21.92 -2.20 -37.32
N LYS A 777 -20.65 -1.75 -37.41
CA LYS A 777 -20.25 -0.44 -37.98
C LYS A 777 -19.57 -0.52 -39.35
N LYS A 778 -19.46 -1.71 -39.96
CA LYS A 778 -18.85 -1.93 -41.30
C LYS A 778 -17.45 -1.32 -41.46
N GLU A 779 -16.56 -1.54 -40.49
CA GLU A 779 -15.11 -1.36 -40.71
C GLU A 779 -14.44 -2.73 -40.79
N ASP A 780 -13.51 -2.91 -41.72
CA ASP A 780 -12.82 -4.18 -41.94
C ASP A 780 -12.07 -4.62 -40.66
N PRO A 781 -12.37 -5.81 -40.11
CA PRO A 781 -11.70 -6.29 -38.92
C PRO A 781 -10.24 -6.64 -39.24
N LEU A 782 -9.32 -6.21 -38.37
CA LEU A 782 -7.98 -6.80 -38.32
C LEU A 782 -8.12 -8.31 -38.04
N PRO A 783 -7.41 -9.18 -38.79
CA PRO A 783 -7.58 -10.61 -38.64
C PRO A 783 -7.20 -11.03 -37.21
N PRO A 784 -7.99 -11.89 -36.57
CA PRO A 784 -7.60 -12.48 -35.29
C PRO A 784 -6.35 -13.34 -35.50
N HIS A 785 -5.42 -13.33 -34.54
CA HIS A 785 -4.41 -14.38 -34.40
C HIS A 785 -5.12 -15.70 -34.09
N LEU A 786 -5.70 -16.31 -35.13
CA LEU A 786 -6.12 -17.70 -35.18
C LEU A 786 -5.04 -18.44 -35.97
N ASP A 787 -4.78 -19.68 -35.60
CA ASP A 787 -4.09 -20.59 -36.51
C ASP A 787 -5.00 -20.90 -37.72
N ASP A 788 -4.44 -21.55 -38.75
CA ASP A 788 -5.14 -21.87 -40.01
C ASP A 788 -6.43 -22.69 -39.83
N ASN A 789 -6.73 -23.16 -38.61
CA ASN A 789 -7.90 -23.96 -38.25
C ASN A 789 -8.88 -23.27 -37.28
N GLY A 790 -8.65 -22.01 -36.90
CA GLY A 790 -9.59 -21.27 -36.06
C GLY A 790 -9.65 -21.70 -34.60
N GLN A 791 -8.60 -22.34 -34.06
CA GLN A 791 -8.56 -22.78 -32.65
C GLN A 791 -7.74 -21.84 -31.76
N HIS A 792 -8.12 -21.77 -30.48
CA HIS A 792 -7.37 -21.06 -29.44
C HIS A 792 -5.95 -21.64 -29.33
N ILE A 793 -4.93 -20.77 -29.35
CA ILE A 793 -3.53 -21.18 -29.19
C ILE A 793 -3.28 -21.52 -27.71
N TRP A 794 -3.48 -22.78 -27.35
CA TRP A 794 -3.07 -23.31 -26.05
C TRP A 794 -1.61 -23.76 -26.12
N LYS A 795 -0.76 -23.24 -25.22
CA LYS A 795 0.62 -23.69 -25.08
C LYS A 795 0.81 -24.44 -23.77
N TYR A 796 1.62 -25.49 -23.83
CA TYR A 796 1.96 -26.29 -22.66
C TYR A 796 3.02 -25.59 -21.81
N LEU A 797 2.97 -25.77 -20.47
CA LEU A 797 3.86 -25.06 -19.52
C LEU A 797 5.35 -25.20 -19.86
N PHE A 798 5.81 -26.36 -20.31
CA PHE A 798 7.23 -26.57 -20.65
C PHE A 798 7.64 -26.05 -22.03
N ASP A 799 6.69 -25.50 -22.79
CA ASP A 799 6.89 -24.93 -24.12
C ASP A 799 6.60 -23.41 -24.15
N ILE A 800 6.21 -22.83 -23.01
CA ILE A 800 6.03 -21.38 -22.91
C ILE A 800 7.38 -20.67 -22.99
N THR A 801 7.36 -19.53 -23.66
CA THR A 801 8.48 -18.60 -23.76
C THR A 801 8.13 -17.28 -23.06
N LYS A 802 9.10 -16.37 -22.96
CA LYS A 802 8.86 -15.01 -22.45
C LYS A 802 7.79 -14.23 -23.24
N TYR A 803 7.50 -14.64 -24.47
CA TYR A 803 6.50 -14.00 -25.33
C TYR A 803 5.07 -14.54 -25.09
N ASP A 804 4.94 -15.64 -24.34
CA ASP A 804 3.67 -16.31 -24.07
C ASP A 804 3.07 -15.89 -22.71
N THR A 805 3.84 -15.18 -21.90
CA THR A 805 3.44 -14.69 -20.58
C THR A 805 3.31 -13.17 -20.57
N LEU A 806 2.41 -12.64 -19.76
CA LEU A 806 2.37 -11.20 -19.50
C LEU A 806 3.70 -10.75 -18.89
N CYS A 807 4.40 -9.89 -19.61
CA CYS A 807 5.67 -9.32 -19.21
C CYS A 807 5.50 -7.81 -19.08
N PHE A 808 5.91 -7.27 -17.95
CA PHE A 808 5.87 -5.84 -17.66
C PHE A 808 7.29 -5.35 -17.45
N ASN A 809 7.66 -4.25 -18.10
CA ASN A 809 8.94 -3.61 -17.82
C ASN A 809 8.85 -2.93 -16.44
N GLU A 810 9.91 -3.06 -15.63
CA GLU A 810 10.06 -2.32 -14.36
C GLU A 810 10.15 -0.80 -14.58
#